data_AF-A0A7Y8GZU7-F1
#
_entry.id   AF-A0A7Y8GZU7-F1
#
_cell.length_a   1.000
_cell.length_b   1.000
_cell.length_c   1.000
_cell.angle_alpha   90.00
_cell.angle_beta   90.00
_cell.angle_gamma   90.00
#
_symmetry.space_group_name_H-M   'P 1'
#
loop_
_entity.id
_entity.type
_entity.pdbx_description
1 polymer ?
#
loop_
_entity_poly.entity_id
_entity_poly.type
_entity_poly.pdbx_seq_one_letter_code
_entity_poly.pdbx_strand_id
1 'polypeptide(L)'
;MNHSELLQRRAVMVERHVMGRNVRAESVLDAMREVPREEFAPKVLLEFAFDDVALPISGGLLLPRPSEVGVVLAALGLKAKDRVLEIGTGVGYVTALLSRLCASVYSVEPQGPAALAATSTLARLGCHNVHVRHDSGTEGWPEEAPFDAIVVHARSRHVPQMLKDQLSEGGRLVMTLGDDPEVGELVRVTRLRGNQFRVEDMADIGAELVLGETPHVGAHAGAMWRMHVGTAKGKGTAVADATLAAQVAAVAERFDSVDSAELEPLLQRVGDARVVLLGEATHGTSDFYRMRERITRELITRKGFSFVAIEGDWPDAAQIDRHVRGGSTTDEAWSGFARFPTWMWRNEEVRGFVDWLREHNRQAAQPVAFHGLDLYSLYSSIDAVLAYLDRVDPPTAQVARQRYGCLTPWQSDPASYGLAALTTRYRSCEQDVVKMLVDLQQKSPVYIGQDGERLLDALQNARVVSQAERYYRTMYYGSRVAWNLRDSHMFSTLQHLLSFHGADSKAVVWAHNSHVGDSAATEMSLRQEFNLGHLCRQAFGASACLVGFGTHGGTVAASSEWDGPMEVKAVRPALPGSYEHLFHASGVERFVLPLREQAGTKAMVDGLAVPRMERAIGVIYRPDTERQSHYFDAVLPRQFDEYIWLNETRAVTPLPTKVREGLADTYPFGV
;
A
#
# COMPACT_ATOMS: atom_id res chain seq x y z
N MET A 1 -14.62 -40.07 -5.22
CA MET A 1 -13.19 -39.88 -4.91
C MET A 1 -12.76 -40.96 -3.94
N ASN A 2 -11.60 -41.59 -4.15
CA ASN A 2 -11.06 -42.57 -3.20
C ASN A 2 -10.27 -41.86 -2.07
N HIS A 3 -9.94 -42.57 -0.99
CA HIS A 3 -9.27 -41.96 0.18
C HIS A 3 -7.91 -41.32 -0.17
N SER A 4 -7.12 -41.96 -1.03
CA SER A 4 -5.81 -41.45 -1.46
C SER A 4 -5.93 -40.14 -2.24
N GLU A 5 -6.95 -40.03 -3.10
CA GLU A 5 -7.23 -38.83 -3.88
C GLU A 5 -7.63 -37.65 -2.98
N LEU A 6 -8.47 -37.90 -1.96
CA LEU A 6 -8.88 -36.87 -1.00
C LEU A 6 -7.68 -36.33 -0.19
N LEU A 7 -6.78 -37.22 0.27
CA LEU A 7 -5.55 -36.82 0.96
C LEU A 7 -4.66 -35.93 0.08
N GLN A 8 -4.46 -36.33 -1.18
CA GLN A 8 -3.65 -35.56 -2.12
C GLN A 8 -4.26 -34.18 -2.40
N ARG A 9 -5.57 -34.10 -2.64
CA ARG A 9 -6.25 -32.82 -2.89
C ARG A 9 -6.18 -31.90 -1.68
N ARG A 10 -6.24 -32.44 -0.46
CA ARG A 10 -6.09 -31.65 0.77
C ARG A 10 -4.67 -31.12 0.95
N ALA A 11 -3.65 -31.93 0.66
CA ALA A 11 -2.26 -31.47 0.68
C ALA A 11 -2.04 -30.32 -0.31
N VAL A 12 -2.53 -30.45 -1.55
CA VAL A 12 -2.46 -29.40 -2.57
C VAL A 12 -3.22 -28.15 -2.14
N MET A 13 -4.40 -28.28 -1.54
CA MET A 13 -5.15 -27.14 -0.99
C MET A 13 -4.31 -26.35 0.03
N VAL A 14 -3.66 -27.06 0.98
CA VAL A 14 -2.81 -26.42 1.99
C VAL A 14 -1.60 -25.74 1.36
N GLU A 15 -0.89 -26.43 0.46
CA GLU A 15 0.29 -25.87 -0.21
C GLU A 15 -0.04 -24.65 -1.09
N ARG A 16 -1.12 -24.74 -1.87
CA ARG A 16 -1.46 -23.71 -2.84
C ARG A 16 -2.16 -22.51 -2.21
N HIS A 17 -3.13 -22.75 -1.34
CA HIS A 17 -4.05 -21.71 -0.86
C HIS A 17 -3.66 -21.18 0.51
N VAL A 18 -3.31 -22.07 1.44
CA VAL A 18 -2.99 -21.69 2.82
C VAL A 18 -1.57 -21.12 2.92
N MET A 19 -0.57 -21.85 2.43
CA MET A 19 0.81 -21.34 2.38
C MET A 19 0.96 -20.18 1.40
N GLY A 20 0.15 -20.14 0.34
CA GLY A 20 0.06 -19.01 -0.60
C GLY A 20 -0.36 -17.69 0.06
N ARG A 21 -1.07 -17.76 1.21
CA ARG A 21 -1.43 -16.61 2.04
C ARG A 21 -0.44 -16.37 3.18
N ASN A 22 0.79 -16.85 3.00
CA ASN A 22 1.95 -16.71 3.90
C ASN A 22 1.75 -17.31 5.31
N VAL A 23 0.86 -18.29 5.45
CA VAL A 23 0.73 -19.07 6.68
C VAL A 23 1.91 -20.06 6.76
N ARG A 24 2.74 -19.90 7.78
CA ARG A 24 3.96 -20.71 7.98
C ARG A 24 3.96 -21.56 9.25
N ALA A 25 2.90 -21.51 10.06
CA ALA A 25 2.81 -22.29 11.29
C ALA A 25 2.57 -23.77 10.96
N GLU A 26 3.61 -24.60 11.06
CA GLU A 26 3.52 -26.03 10.68
C GLU A 26 2.40 -26.78 11.42
N SER A 27 2.17 -26.49 12.71
CA SER A 27 1.05 -27.09 13.44
C SER A 27 -0.31 -26.81 12.80
N VAL A 28 -0.52 -25.60 12.27
CA VAL A 28 -1.76 -25.22 11.56
C VAL A 28 -1.84 -25.94 10.23
N LEU A 29 -0.74 -25.96 9.46
CA LEU A 29 -0.70 -26.64 8.17
C LEU A 29 -0.97 -28.14 8.32
N ASP A 30 -0.39 -28.79 9.32
CA ASP A 30 -0.59 -30.20 9.63
C ASP A 30 -2.02 -30.50 10.07
N ALA A 31 -2.61 -29.68 10.95
CA ALA A 31 -4.00 -29.83 11.34
C ALA A 31 -4.95 -29.73 10.13
N MET A 32 -4.69 -28.79 9.20
CA MET A 32 -5.47 -28.64 7.97
C MET A 32 -5.26 -29.79 6.96
N ARG A 33 -4.10 -30.46 6.99
CA ARG A 33 -3.86 -31.71 6.23
C ARG A 33 -4.53 -32.92 6.89
N GLU A 34 -4.67 -32.93 8.21
CA GLU A 34 -5.24 -34.06 8.95
C GLU A 34 -6.79 -34.05 8.95
N VAL A 35 -7.40 -32.91 9.25
CA VAL A 35 -8.86 -32.80 9.40
C VAL A 35 -9.55 -32.91 8.03
N PRO A 36 -10.51 -33.84 7.85
CA PRO A 36 -11.17 -34.06 6.58
C PRO A 36 -12.20 -32.98 6.26
N ARG A 37 -11.76 -31.87 5.69
CA ARG A 37 -12.60 -30.75 5.25
C ARG A 37 -13.79 -31.20 4.40
N GLU A 38 -13.60 -32.20 3.56
CA GLU A 38 -14.62 -32.78 2.70
C GLU A 38 -15.81 -33.42 3.45
N GLU A 39 -15.63 -33.80 4.72
CA GLU A 39 -16.71 -34.33 5.58
C GLU A 39 -17.68 -33.23 6.05
N PHE A 40 -17.27 -31.97 5.93
CA PHE A 40 -18.07 -30.80 6.28
C PHE A 40 -18.75 -30.16 5.05
N ALA A 41 -18.47 -30.65 3.85
CA ALA A 41 -19.04 -30.15 2.60
C ALA A 41 -20.30 -30.93 2.19
N PRO A 42 -21.29 -30.30 1.55
CA PRO A 42 -22.42 -31.01 0.96
C PRO A 42 -21.94 -31.96 -0.13
N LYS A 43 -22.54 -33.16 -0.23
CA LYS A 43 -22.12 -34.17 -1.23
C LYS A 43 -22.10 -33.65 -2.67
N VAL A 44 -22.99 -32.71 -3.00
CA VAL A 44 -23.10 -32.06 -4.32
C VAL A 44 -21.99 -31.05 -4.60
N LEU A 45 -21.31 -30.52 -3.57
CA LEU A 45 -20.21 -29.57 -3.68
C LEU A 45 -18.86 -30.17 -3.27
N LEU A 46 -18.79 -31.51 -3.14
CA LEU A 46 -17.59 -32.21 -2.67
C LEU A 46 -16.38 -31.94 -3.57
N GLU A 47 -16.61 -31.71 -4.87
CA GLU A 47 -15.54 -31.37 -5.81
C GLU A 47 -14.89 -30.01 -5.53
N PHE A 48 -15.62 -29.06 -4.93
CA PHE A 48 -15.14 -27.72 -4.58
C PHE A 48 -14.59 -27.64 -3.15
N ALA A 49 -14.67 -28.73 -2.36
CA ALA A 49 -14.26 -28.74 -0.95
C ALA A 49 -12.79 -28.34 -0.73
N PHE A 50 -11.96 -28.46 -1.76
CA PHE A 50 -10.52 -28.21 -1.74
C PHE A 50 -10.12 -26.90 -2.43
N ASP A 51 -11.07 -26.23 -3.09
CA ASP A 51 -10.83 -24.94 -3.72
C ASP A 51 -10.88 -23.82 -2.67
N ASP A 52 -10.22 -22.70 -2.96
CA ASP A 52 -10.17 -21.57 -2.03
C ASP A 52 -11.44 -20.70 -2.06
N VAL A 53 -12.58 -21.34 -1.82
CA VAL A 53 -13.91 -20.72 -1.85
C VAL A 53 -14.72 -21.12 -0.61
N ALA A 54 -15.60 -20.24 -0.17
CA ALA A 54 -16.58 -20.57 0.85
C ALA A 54 -17.72 -21.39 0.21
N LEU A 55 -18.15 -22.45 0.87
CA LEU A 55 -19.23 -23.30 0.34
C LEU A 55 -20.54 -23.07 1.11
N PRO A 56 -21.66 -22.80 0.42
CA PRO A 56 -22.96 -22.69 1.07
C PRO A 56 -23.41 -24.03 1.64
N ILE A 57 -23.88 -23.98 2.88
CA ILE A 57 -24.45 -25.10 3.63
C ILE A 57 -25.92 -24.80 3.91
N SER A 58 -26.72 -25.85 4.09
CA SER A 58 -28.11 -25.70 4.49
C SER A 58 -28.25 -24.90 5.79
N GLY A 59 -29.30 -24.08 5.91
CA GLY A 59 -29.54 -23.25 7.09
C GLY A 59 -28.82 -21.91 7.08
N GLY A 60 -28.31 -21.45 5.93
CA GLY A 60 -27.62 -20.15 5.81
C GLY A 60 -26.20 -20.15 6.37
N LEU A 61 -25.65 -21.32 6.68
CA LEU A 61 -24.28 -21.49 7.14
C LEU A 61 -23.31 -21.58 5.95
N LEU A 62 -22.04 -21.33 6.22
CA LEU A 62 -20.94 -21.44 5.25
C LEU A 62 -19.86 -22.39 5.79
N LEU A 63 -19.28 -23.19 4.90
CA LEU A 63 -17.96 -23.79 5.15
C LEU A 63 -16.91 -22.76 4.71
N PRO A 64 -16.14 -22.15 5.63
CA PRO A 64 -15.28 -20.99 5.33
C PRO A 64 -14.12 -21.35 4.41
N ARG A 65 -13.58 -20.36 3.67
CA ARG A 65 -12.43 -20.55 2.75
C ARG A 65 -11.22 -21.17 3.48
N PRO A 66 -10.52 -22.15 2.88
CA PRO A 66 -9.30 -22.73 3.46
C PRO A 66 -8.25 -21.69 3.83
N SER A 67 -7.96 -20.73 2.94
CA SER A 67 -6.90 -19.75 3.22
C SER A 67 -7.18 -18.86 4.42
N GLU A 68 -8.42 -18.38 4.56
CA GLU A 68 -8.83 -17.53 5.68
C GLU A 68 -8.82 -18.29 7.00
N VAL A 69 -9.26 -19.54 7.00
CA VAL A 69 -9.14 -20.42 8.18
C VAL A 69 -7.68 -20.55 8.61
N GLY A 70 -6.75 -20.75 7.67
CA GLY A 70 -5.33 -20.81 7.97
C GLY A 70 -4.79 -19.52 8.60
N VAL A 71 -5.19 -18.35 8.08
CA VAL A 71 -4.80 -17.04 8.63
C VAL A 71 -5.34 -16.84 10.05
N VAL A 72 -6.61 -17.16 10.30
CA VAL A 72 -7.23 -17.06 11.63
C VAL A 72 -6.53 -17.96 12.65
N LEU A 73 -6.28 -19.22 12.29
CA LEU A 73 -5.59 -20.17 13.17
C LEU A 73 -4.14 -19.75 13.45
N ALA A 74 -3.44 -19.23 12.45
CA ALA A 74 -2.10 -18.69 12.62
C ALA A 74 -2.08 -17.46 13.54
N ALA A 75 -3.07 -16.58 13.42
CA ALA A 75 -3.19 -15.39 14.26
C ALA A 75 -3.41 -15.75 15.75
N LEU A 76 -4.18 -16.80 16.04
CA LEU A 76 -4.37 -17.32 17.39
C LEU A 76 -3.05 -17.83 18.01
N GLY A 77 -2.11 -18.31 17.20
CA GLY A 77 -0.79 -18.79 17.66
C GLY A 77 -0.87 -19.82 18.79
N LEU A 78 -1.81 -20.75 18.69
CA LEU A 78 -2.17 -21.74 19.72
C LEU A 78 -1.00 -22.63 20.13
N LYS A 79 -1.05 -23.08 21.38
CA LYS A 79 -0.18 -24.11 21.94
C LYS A 79 -1.03 -25.31 22.38
N ALA A 80 -0.43 -26.49 22.41
CA ALA A 80 -1.10 -27.74 22.75
C ALA A 80 -1.79 -27.77 24.13
N LYS A 81 -1.41 -26.87 25.04
CA LYS A 81 -1.99 -26.75 26.40
C LYS A 81 -3.09 -25.69 26.52
N ASP A 82 -3.33 -24.91 25.47
CA ASP A 82 -4.23 -23.76 25.52
C ASP A 82 -5.69 -24.22 25.67
N ARG A 83 -6.48 -23.48 26.44
CA ARG A 83 -7.94 -23.57 26.47
C ARG A 83 -8.54 -22.53 25.53
N VAL A 84 -9.37 -22.97 24.59
CA VAL A 84 -9.92 -22.09 23.54
C VAL A 84 -11.43 -21.93 23.68
N LEU A 85 -11.91 -20.70 23.60
CA LEU A 85 -13.33 -20.39 23.39
C LEU A 85 -13.57 -20.04 21.92
N GLU A 86 -14.54 -20.67 21.29
CA GLU A 86 -15.01 -20.38 19.93
C GLU A 86 -16.45 -19.86 19.98
N ILE A 87 -16.72 -18.74 19.34
CA ILE A 87 -18.07 -18.19 19.17
C ILE A 87 -18.46 -18.33 17.70
N GLY A 88 -19.52 -19.12 17.44
CA GLY A 88 -19.99 -19.53 16.12
C GLY A 88 -19.35 -20.84 15.67
N THR A 89 -19.89 -21.98 16.13
CA THR A 89 -19.42 -23.33 15.71
C THR A 89 -19.67 -23.59 14.22
N GLY A 90 -20.81 -23.11 13.70
CA GLY A 90 -21.27 -23.35 12.34
C GLY A 90 -21.34 -24.84 12.01
N VAL A 91 -20.64 -25.25 10.95
CA VAL A 91 -20.54 -26.67 10.57
C VAL A 91 -19.53 -27.49 11.39
N GLY A 92 -18.72 -26.84 12.24
CA GLY A 92 -17.74 -27.50 13.11
C GLY A 92 -16.37 -27.77 12.49
N TYR A 93 -16.08 -27.28 11.28
CA TYR A 93 -14.77 -27.49 10.63
C TYR A 93 -13.63 -26.79 11.39
N VAL A 94 -13.82 -25.52 11.76
CA VAL A 94 -12.82 -24.77 12.54
C VAL A 94 -12.67 -25.39 13.94
N THR A 95 -13.78 -25.75 14.58
CA THR A 95 -13.79 -26.49 15.86
C THR A 95 -12.96 -27.78 15.82
N ALA A 96 -13.06 -28.56 14.73
CA ALA A 96 -12.27 -29.77 14.54
C ALA A 96 -10.77 -29.47 14.39
N LEU A 97 -10.41 -28.37 13.72
CA LEU A 97 -9.02 -27.92 13.63
C LEU A 97 -8.50 -27.45 14.99
N LEU A 98 -9.28 -26.67 15.74
CA LEU A 98 -8.94 -26.24 17.10
C LEU A 98 -8.71 -27.44 18.03
N SER A 99 -9.54 -28.48 17.93
CA SER A 99 -9.42 -29.74 18.69
C SER A 99 -8.06 -30.42 18.50
N ARG A 100 -7.42 -30.28 17.33
CA ARG A 100 -6.07 -30.81 17.06
C ARG A 100 -4.94 -29.91 17.55
N LEU A 101 -5.20 -28.63 17.79
CA LEU A 101 -4.19 -27.61 18.09
C LEU A 101 -4.07 -27.29 19.59
N CYS A 102 -5.08 -27.60 20.40
CA CYS A 102 -5.15 -27.17 21.80
C CYS A 102 -5.64 -28.27 22.76
N ALA A 103 -5.65 -27.97 24.07
CA ALA A 103 -6.03 -28.94 25.09
C ALA A 103 -7.55 -29.16 25.15
N SER A 104 -8.33 -28.08 25.03
CA SER A 104 -9.79 -28.14 25.09
C SER A 104 -10.42 -26.97 24.33
N VAL A 105 -11.50 -27.25 23.61
CA VAL A 105 -12.31 -26.26 22.88
C VAL A 105 -13.69 -26.16 23.51
N TYR A 106 -14.09 -24.94 23.85
CA TYR A 106 -15.44 -24.60 24.29
C TYR A 106 -16.07 -23.80 23.15
N SER A 107 -17.06 -24.36 22.48
CA SER A 107 -17.64 -23.78 21.26
C SER A 107 -19.11 -23.44 21.50
N VAL A 108 -19.51 -22.22 21.15
CA VAL A 108 -20.88 -21.72 21.32
C VAL A 108 -21.53 -21.48 19.96
N GLU A 109 -22.72 -22.03 19.75
CA GLU A 109 -23.46 -21.91 18.49
C GLU A 109 -24.88 -21.38 18.74
N PRO A 110 -25.30 -20.26 18.11
CA PRO A 110 -26.65 -19.71 18.25
C PRO A 110 -27.75 -20.55 17.58
N GLN A 111 -27.44 -21.35 16.56
CA GLN A 111 -28.43 -22.17 15.87
C GLN A 111 -28.45 -23.60 16.42
N GLY A 112 -29.46 -23.94 17.23
CA GLY A 112 -29.60 -25.27 17.84
C GLY A 112 -29.43 -26.46 16.88
N PRO A 113 -30.05 -26.47 15.68
CA PRO A 113 -29.82 -27.54 14.70
C PRO A 113 -28.36 -27.65 14.23
N ALA A 114 -27.67 -26.52 14.07
CA ALA A 114 -26.26 -26.49 13.70
C ALA A 114 -25.37 -27.04 14.83
N ALA A 115 -25.64 -26.63 16.08
CA ALA A 115 -24.93 -27.12 17.26
C ALA A 115 -25.00 -28.66 17.38
N LEU A 116 -26.19 -29.24 17.17
CA LEU A 116 -26.41 -30.69 17.19
C LEU A 116 -25.69 -31.41 16.03
N ALA A 117 -25.74 -30.84 14.83
CA ALA A 117 -25.08 -31.40 13.65
C ALA A 117 -23.55 -31.37 13.78
N ALA A 118 -22.99 -30.25 14.23
CA ALA A 118 -21.57 -30.09 14.52
C ALA A 118 -21.12 -31.08 15.60
N THR A 119 -21.84 -31.18 16.72
CA THR A 119 -21.55 -32.14 17.81
C THR A 119 -21.48 -33.58 17.28
N SER A 120 -22.46 -33.99 16.47
CA SER A 120 -22.50 -35.34 15.89
C SER A 120 -21.32 -35.60 14.94
N THR A 121 -20.95 -34.60 14.15
CA THR A 121 -19.82 -34.68 13.21
C THR A 121 -18.48 -34.73 13.94
N LEU A 122 -18.29 -33.87 14.93
CA LEU A 122 -17.09 -33.82 15.78
C LEU A 122 -16.88 -35.12 16.56
N ALA A 123 -17.94 -35.71 17.11
CA ALA A 123 -17.87 -37.01 17.77
C ALA A 123 -17.43 -38.13 16.82
N ARG A 124 -17.98 -38.14 15.59
CA ARG A 124 -17.60 -39.11 14.54
C ARG A 124 -16.14 -38.96 14.08
N LEU A 125 -15.59 -37.74 14.13
CA LEU A 125 -14.19 -37.44 13.80
C LEU A 125 -13.22 -37.62 14.98
N GLY A 126 -13.71 -38.07 16.14
CA GLY A 126 -12.87 -38.30 17.32
C GLY A 126 -12.36 -37.02 17.98
N CYS A 127 -13.12 -35.92 17.91
CA CYS A 127 -12.83 -34.68 18.62
C CYS A 127 -13.34 -34.78 20.06
N HIS A 128 -12.58 -35.44 20.93
CA HIS A 128 -13.01 -35.74 22.31
C HIS A 128 -12.85 -34.59 23.31
N ASN A 129 -12.09 -33.55 22.95
CA ASN A 129 -11.80 -32.39 23.79
C ASN A 129 -12.64 -31.15 23.42
N VAL A 130 -13.83 -31.36 22.83
CA VAL A 130 -14.72 -30.29 22.40
C VAL A 130 -16.03 -30.31 23.20
N HIS A 131 -16.40 -29.14 23.72
CA HIS A 131 -17.66 -28.90 24.41
C HIS A 131 -18.49 -27.91 23.59
N VAL A 132 -19.55 -28.36 22.93
CA VAL A 132 -20.45 -27.50 22.16
C VAL A 132 -21.66 -27.11 23.00
N ARG A 133 -21.99 -25.82 23.06
CA ARG A 133 -23.17 -25.29 23.75
C ARG A 133 -24.04 -24.50 22.77
N HIS A 134 -25.35 -24.77 22.80
CA HIS A 134 -26.32 -23.93 22.10
C HIS A 134 -26.65 -22.70 22.95
N ASP A 135 -26.14 -21.54 22.54
CA ASP A 135 -26.32 -20.25 23.21
C ASP A 135 -26.03 -19.13 22.19
N SER A 136 -26.48 -17.90 22.45
CA SER A 136 -26.18 -16.73 21.62
C SER A 136 -24.68 -16.40 21.54
N GLY A 137 -23.90 -16.80 22.54
CA GLY A 137 -22.45 -16.51 22.61
C GLY A 137 -22.10 -15.07 22.97
N THR A 138 -23.10 -14.19 23.17
CA THR A 138 -22.91 -12.77 23.52
C THR A 138 -22.13 -12.59 24.82
N GLU A 139 -22.39 -13.47 25.80
CA GLU A 139 -21.72 -13.47 27.10
C GLU A 139 -20.47 -14.36 27.14
N GLY A 140 -20.04 -14.95 26.01
CA GLY A 140 -18.96 -15.92 25.98
C GLY A 140 -19.31 -17.19 26.76
N TRP A 141 -18.40 -17.64 27.63
CA TRP A 141 -18.61 -18.77 28.53
C TRP A 141 -17.99 -18.51 29.91
N PRO A 142 -18.61 -17.65 30.73
CA PRO A 142 -18.02 -17.17 31.99
C PRO A 142 -17.71 -18.29 32.99
N GLU A 143 -18.50 -19.37 32.99
CA GLU A 143 -18.31 -20.50 33.91
C GLU A 143 -17.01 -21.27 33.68
N GLU A 144 -16.46 -21.19 32.46
CA GLU A 144 -15.26 -21.90 32.02
C GLU A 144 -14.06 -20.97 31.76
N ALA A 145 -14.26 -19.67 31.99
CA ALA A 145 -13.18 -18.69 31.95
C ALA A 145 -12.17 -18.94 33.09
N PRO A 146 -10.89 -18.59 32.91
CA PRO A 146 -10.32 -17.87 31.77
C PRO A 146 -9.86 -18.78 30.62
N PHE A 147 -9.76 -18.20 29.42
CA PHE A 147 -9.30 -18.85 28.18
C PHE A 147 -7.95 -18.29 27.71
N ASP A 148 -7.08 -19.17 27.20
CA ASP A 148 -5.80 -18.79 26.62
C ASP A 148 -5.95 -18.22 25.21
N ALA A 149 -7.02 -18.61 24.50
CA ALA A 149 -7.40 -17.97 23.26
C ALA A 149 -8.91 -17.92 23.07
N ILE A 150 -9.38 -16.90 22.36
CA ILE A 150 -10.78 -16.75 21.97
C ILE A 150 -10.83 -16.49 20.47
N VAL A 151 -11.70 -17.18 19.73
CA VAL A 151 -11.97 -16.90 18.33
C VAL A 151 -13.45 -16.62 18.14
N VAL A 152 -13.77 -15.56 17.38
CA VAL A 152 -15.14 -15.15 17.12
C VAL A 152 -15.37 -15.15 15.61
N HIS A 153 -16.26 -16.03 15.15
CA HIS A 153 -16.70 -16.16 13.76
C HIS A 153 -17.91 -15.26 13.46
N ALA A 154 -17.88 -14.06 14.03
CA ALA A 154 -18.87 -13.02 13.84
C ALA A 154 -18.18 -11.67 13.72
N ARG A 155 -18.73 -10.80 12.87
CA ARG A 155 -18.26 -9.44 12.71
C ARG A 155 -18.89 -8.53 13.77
N SER A 156 -18.10 -7.61 14.31
CA SER A 156 -18.58 -6.57 15.22
C SER A 156 -17.85 -5.27 14.95
N ARG A 157 -18.45 -4.13 15.32
CA ARG A 157 -17.78 -2.84 15.23
C ARG A 157 -16.60 -2.73 16.20
N HIS A 158 -16.72 -3.38 17.35
CA HIS A 158 -15.78 -3.26 18.47
C HIS A 158 -15.58 -4.63 19.10
N VAL A 159 -14.41 -4.84 19.72
CA VAL A 159 -14.14 -6.08 20.49
C VAL A 159 -14.96 -6.07 21.79
N PRO A 160 -15.87 -7.05 21.99
CA PRO A 160 -16.73 -7.07 23.18
C PRO A 160 -15.93 -7.15 24.47
N GLN A 161 -16.27 -6.30 25.45
CA GLN A 161 -15.57 -6.28 26.73
C GLN A 161 -15.71 -7.59 27.50
N MET A 162 -16.89 -8.22 27.44
CA MET A 162 -17.16 -9.50 28.10
C MET A 162 -16.22 -10.62 27.63
N LEU A 163 -15.84 -10.63 26.35
CA LEU A 163 -14.88 -11.61 25.82
C LEU A 163 -13.44 -11.27 26.23
N LYS A 164 -13.08 -9.98 26.24
CA LYS A 164 -11.77 -9.53 26.75
C LYS A 164 -11.55 -9.91 28.22
N ASP A 165 -12.59 -9.81 29.03
CA ASP A 165 -12.52 -10.11 30.48
C ASP A 165 -12.29 -11.61 30.75
N GLN A 166 -12.69 -12.48 29.83
CA GLN A 166 -12.51 -13.93 29.90
C GLN A 166 -11.15 -14.42 29.41
N LEU A 167 -10.27 -13.55 28.89
CA LEU A 167 -8.91 -13.94 28.50
C LEU A 167 -8.00 -14.15 29.71
N SER A 168 -7.18 -15.19 29.72
CA SER A 168 -6.02 -15.31 30.61
C SER A 168 -5.01 -14.17 30.36
N GLU A 169 -4.16 -13.83 31.33
CA GLU A 169 -3.00 -12.95 31.06
C GLU A 169 -2.08 -13.61 30.02
N GLY A 170 -1.71 -12.85 28.98
CA GLY A 170 -1.02 -13.37 27.79
C GLY A 170 -1.92 -14.08 26.78
N GLY A 171 -3.21 -14.26 27.08
CA GLY A 171 -4.19 -14.87 26.18
C GLY A 171 -4.53 -13.96 25.02
N ARG A 172 -4.99 -14.54 23.89
CA ARG A 172 -5.27 -13.78 22.66
C ARG A 172 -6.67 -14.04 22.12
N LEU A 173 -7.41 -12.97 21.83
CA LEU A 173 -8.69 -13.00 21.13
C LEU A 173 -8.47 -12.62 19.68
N VAL A 174 -9.02 -13.41 18.75
CA VAL A 174 -9.01 -13.12 17.32
C VAL A 174 -10.44 -12.99 16.83
N MET A 175 -10.75 -11.87 16.17
CA MET A 175 -12.08 -11.65 15.60
C MET A 175 -12.03 -10.68 14.43
N THR A 176 -13.10 -10.67 13.65
CA THR A 176 -13.26 -9.73 12.53
C THR A 176 -13.98 -8.47 13.00
N LEU A 177 -13.37 -7.31 12.77
CA LEU A 177 -14.00 -6.00 12.95
C LEU A 177 -14.42 -5.42 11.59
N GLY A 178 -15.44 -4.56 11.61
CA GLY A 178 -15.86 -3.81 10.42
C GLY A 178 -17.38 -3.61 10.35
N ASP A 179 -17.78 -2.62 9.56
CA ASP A 179 -19.18 -2.30 9.25
C ASP A 179 -19.61 -2.72 7.83
N ASP A 180 -18.64 -3.04 6.98
CA ASP A 180 -18.86 -3.48 5.60
C ASP A 180 -19.37 -4.94 5.58
N PRO A 181 -20.40 -5.31 4.79
CA PRO A 181 -20.84 -6.69 4.64
C PRO A 181 -19.83 -7.57 3.87
N GLU A 182 -19.02 -7.01 2.97
CA GLU A 182 -18.14 -7.70 2.03
C GLU A 182 -16.71 -7.98 2.55
N VAL A 183 -16.19 -7.14 3.46
CA VAL A 183 -14.80 -7.25 3.99
C VAL A 183 -14.77 -6.92 5.49
N GLY A 184 -13.86 -7.54 6.24
CA GLY A 184 -13.58 -7.13 7.62
C GLY A 184 -12.13 -7.33 8.04
N GLU A 185 -11.70 -6.53 9.00
CA GLU A 185 -10.34 -6.50 9.55
C GLU A 185 -10.19 -7.60 10.61
N LEU A 186 -9.32 -8.58 10.38
CA LEU A 186 -8.97 -9.56 11.40
C LEU A 186 -8.03 -8.91 12.41
N VAL A 187 -8.50 -8.74 13.63
CA VAL A 187 -7.70 -8.20 14.73
C VAL A 187 -7.32 -9.31 15.71
N ARG A 188 -6.15 -9.15 16.33
CA ARG A 188 -5.73 -9.92 17.50
C ARG A 188 -5.61 -9.01 18.72
N VAL A 189 -6.35 -9.33 19.76
CA VAL A 189 -6.26 -8.67 21.07
C VAL A 189 -5.53 -9.56 22.05
N THR A 190 -4.36 -9.13 22.52
CA THR A 190 -3.59 -9.83 23.55
C THR A 190 -3.81 -9.18 24.91
N ARG A 191 -4.25 -9.94 25.91
CA ARG A 191 -4.30 -9.45 27.31
C ARG A 191 -2.88 -9.38 27.86
N LEU A 192 -2.48 -8.21 28.35
CA LEU A 192 -1.18 -8.01 28.99
C LEU A 192 -1.29 -8.35 30.48
N ARG A 193 -1.38 -7.34 31.36
CA ARG A 193 -1.62 -7.49 32.79
C ARG A 193 -2.88 -6.76 33.21
N GLY A 194 -3.66 -7.36 34.12
CA GLY A 194 -4.91 -6.77 34.60
C GLY A 194 -5.88 -6.45 33.44
N ASN A 195 -6.30 -5.20 33.31
CA ASN A 195 -7.22 -4.73 32.25
C ASN A 195 -6.49 -4.03 31.07
N GLN A 196 -5.20 -4.30 30.88
CA GLN A 196 -4.45 -3.79 29.73
C GLN A 196 -4.47 -4.78 28.57
N PHE A 197 -4.79 -4.27 27.38
CA PHE A 197 -4.88 -5.06 26.16
C PHE A 197 -4.04 -4.41 25.05
N ARG A 198 -3.40 -5.24 24.24
CA ARG A 198 -2.75 -4.83 22.99
C ARG A 198 -3.58 -5.33 21.83
N VAL A 199 -3.92 -4.44 20.89
CA VAL A 199 -4.65 -4.80 19.67
C VAL A 199 -3.67 -4.73 18.51
N GLU A 200 -3.67 -5.75 17.67
CA GLU A 200 -2.82 -5.88 16.48
C GLU A 200 -3.73 -6.17 15.29
N ASP A 201 -3.59 -5.43 14.20
CA ASP A 201 -4.18 -5.78 12.90
C ASP A 201 -3.38 -6.94 12.29
N MET A 202 -4.08 -7.98 11.86
CA MET A 202 -3.50 -9.21 11.35
C MET A 202 -3.65 -9.34 9.83
N ALA A 203 -4.85 -9.11 9.29
CA ALA A 203 -5.16 -9.31 7.87
C ALA A 203 -6.59 -8.84 7.52
N ASP A 204 -6.85 -8.54 6.25
CA ASP A 204 -8.21 -8.41 5.72
C ASP A 204 -8.80 -9.78 5.36
N ILE A 205 -10.04 -10.03 5.79
CA ILE A 205 -10.80 -11.27 5.55
C ILE A 205 -12.14 -10.94 4.89
N GLY A 206 -12.60 -11.80 3.97
CA GLY A 206 -13.88 -11.59 3.27
C GLY A 206 -15.12 -11.75 4.17
N ALA A 207 -16.27 -11.35 3.64
CA ALA A 207 -17.62 -11.48 4.22
C ALA A 207 -17.96 -12.84 4.82
N GLU A 208 -17.42 -13.89 4.22
CA GLU A 208 -17.94 -15.26 4.32
C GLU A 208 -17.48 -16.01 5.57
N LEU A 209 -16.58 -15.43 6.37
CA LEU A 209 -16.16 -16.01 7.64
C LEU A 209 -17.18 -15.78 8.78
N VAL A 210 -18.25 -15.02 8.50
CA VAL A 210 -19.33 -14.71 9.45
C VAL A 210 -20.37 -15.84 9.42
N LEU A 211 -20.41 -16.64 10.49
CA LEU A 211 -21.38 -17.72 10.65
C LEU A 211 -22.68 -17.17 11.25
N GLY A 212 -23.66 -16.85 10.39
CA GLY A 212 -25.03 -16.52 10.79
C GLY A 212 -25.31 -15.03 11.03
N GLU A 213 -26.61 -14.69 11.18
CA GLU A 213 -27.07 -13.31 11.44
C GLU A 213 -26.38 -12.74 12.69
N THR A 214 -25.88 -11.51 12.54
CA THR A 214 -25.13 -10.76 13.53
C THR A 214 -25.84 -10.70 14.89
N PRO A 215 -25.19 -11.12 15.99
CA PRO A 215 -25.67 -10.77 17.32
C PRO A 215 -25.64 -9.24 17.45
N HIS A 216 -26.80 -8.61 17.62
CA HIS A 216 -26.90 -7.19 17.90
C HIS A 216 -26.30 -6.88 19.29
N VAL A 217 -25.00 -6.59 19.35
CA VAL A 217 -24.36 -6.08 20.56
C VAL A 217 -24.44 -4.55 20.53
N GLY A 218 -25.20 -3.98 21.47
CA GLY A 218 -25.56 -2.57 21.53
C GLY A 218 -24.36 -1.61 21.59
N ALA A 219 -24.54 -0.46 20.93
CA ALA A 219 -23.56 0.61 20.84
C ALA A 219 -23.28 1.28 22.19
N HIS A 220 -22.01 1.30 22.61
CA HIS A 220 -21.52 2.24 23.63
C HIS A 220 -20.21 2.90 23.18
N ALA A 221 -20.15 4.18 23.50
CA ALA A 221 -19.27 5.20 22.94
C ALA A 221 -17.83 5.20 23.50
N GLY A 222 -16.90 5.62 22.64
CA GLY A 222 -15.74 6.46 22.97
C GLY A 222 -14.52 5.82 23.64
N ALA A 223 -13.36 5.88 22.97
CA ALA A 223 -12.14 6.59 23.42
C ALA A 223 -10.87 6.09 22.70
N MET A 224 -10.17 7.02 22.03
CA MET A 224 -8.81 6.88 21.49
C MET A 224 -7.77 6.70 22.61
N TRP A 225 -7.01 5.61 22.65
CA TRP A 225 -5.80 5.52 23.50
C TRP A 225 -4.62 4.82 22.80
N ARG A 226 -3.47 5.48 22.94
CA ARG A 226 -2.16 5.32 22.30
C ARG A 226 -1.39 4.07 22.77
N MET A 227 -0.57 3.51 21.89
CA MET A 227 0.47 2.52 22.25
C MET A 227 1.74 3.16 22.82
N HIS A 228 2.20 2.63 23.95
CA HIS A 228 3.60 2.69 24.39
C HIS A 228 4.37 1.50 23.80
N VAL A 229 5.36 1.77 22.96
CA VAL A 229 6.32 0.75 22.51
C VAL A 229 7.50 0.75 23.47
N GLY A 230 7.65 -0.34 24.24
CA GLY A 230 8.75 -0.53 25.16
C GLY A 230 10.08 -0.65 24.43
N THR A 231 11.05 0.18 24.83
CA THR A 231 12.43 0.14 24.36
C THR A 231 13.20 -0.98 25.04
N ALA A 232 13.80 -1.88 24.27
CA ALA A 232 14.82 -2.78 24.77
C ALA A 232 16.10 -1.97 25.07
N LYS A 233 16.40 -1.76 26.35
CA LYS A 233 17.72 -1.28 26.79
C LYS A 233 18.75 -2.39 26.59
N GLY A 234 19.83 -2.11 25.85
CA GLY A 234 21.02 -2.95 25.83
C GLY A 234 22.25 -2.13 25.50
N LYS A 235 23.17 -1.98 26.46
CA LYS A 235 24.45 -1.25 26.34
C LYS A 235 25.42 -1.79 25.26
N GLY A 236 25.03 -2.81 24.48
CA GLY A 236 25.83 -3.39 23.39
C GLY A 236 25.59 -2.81 21.99
N THR A 237 24.52 -2.02 21.78
CA THR A 237 24.18 -1.46 20.44
C THR A 237 24.95 -0.19 20.09
N ALA A 238 25.27 0.66 21.07
CA ALA A 238 25.91 1.95 20.83
C ALA A 238 27.35 1.86 20.28
N VAL A 239 28.11 0.82 20.66
CA VAL A 239 29.48 0.61 20.15
C VAL A 239 29.44 0.11 18.70
N ALA A 240 28.42 -0.68 18.33
CA ALA A 240 28.20 -1.12 16.96
C ALA A 240 27.78 0.05 16.05
N ASP A 241 26.88 0.92 16.52
CA ASP A 241 26.39 2.07 15.74
C ASP A 241 27.47 3.14 15.55
N ALA A 242 28.30 3.43 16.57
CA ALA A 242 29.42 4.37 16.43
C ALA A 242 30.47 3.87 15.42
N THR A 243 30.75 2.57 15.44
CA THR A 243 31.65 1.94 14.46
C THR A 243 31.07 2.03 13.04
N LEU A 244 29.78 1.74 12.89
CA LEU A 244 29.09 1.82 11.60
C LEU A 244 29.01 3.26 11.08
N ALA A 245 28.75 4.25 11.94
CA ALA A 245 28.78 5.66 11.58
C ALA A 245 30.16 6.11 11.07
N ALA A 246 31.24 5.64 11.70
CA ALA A 246 32.60 5.89 11.22
C ALA A 246 32.88 5.23 9.87
N GLN A 247 32.35 4.03 9.63
CA GLN A 247 32.44 3.36 8.32
C GLN A 247 31.67 4.12 7.24
N VAL A 248 30.46 4.60 7.54
CA VAL A 248 29.70 5.49 6.63
C VAL A 248 30.54 6.72 6.31
N ALA A 249 31.09 7.40 7.31
CA ALA A 249 31.92 8.59 7.11
C ALA A 249 33.16 8.34 6.24
N ALA A 250 33.73 7.13 6.29
CA ALA A 250 34.91 6.75 5.51
C ALA A 250 34.59 6.44 4.03
N VAL A 251 33.39 5.95 3.74
CA VAL A 251 32.96 5.55 2.38
C VAL A 251 32.15 6.65 1.68
N ALA A 252 31.46 7.50 2.43
CA ALA A 252 30.59 8.57 1.94
C ALA A 252 31.30 9.51 0.94
N GLU A 253 30.69 9.71 -0.22
CA GLU A 253 31.12 10.68 -1.23
C GLU A 253 30.60 12.06 -0.84
N ARG A 254 31.45 12.82 -0.15
CA ARG A 254 31.08 14.09 0.49
C ARG A 254 30.96 15.22 -0.53
N PHE A 255 30.08 16.18 -0.23
CA PHE A 255 30.00 17.42 -0.97
C PHE A 255 29.63 18.60 -0.06
N ASP A 256 30.05 19.81 -0.42
CA ASP A 256 29.82 21.00 0.41
C ASP A 256 28.39 21.54 0.26
N SER A 257 27.87 21.53 -0.96
CA SER A 257 26.54 22.05 -1.32
C SER A 257 25.91 21.22 -2.44
N VAL A 258 24.59 21.29 -2.58
CA VAL A 258 23.89 20.65 -3.70
C VAL A 258 24.44 21.11 -5.05
N ASP A 259 24.86 22.37 -5.19
CA ASP A 259 25.40 22.90 -6.45
C ASP A 259 26.80 22.38 -6.78
N SER A 260 27.59 22.06 -5.75
CA SER A 260 28.98 21.61 -5.87
C SER A 260 29.15 20.10 -5.78
N ALA A 261 28.06 19.33 -5.71
CA ALA A 261 28.15 17.87 -5.65
C ALA A 261 28.68 17.31 -6.98
N GLU A 262 29.75 16.52 -6.90
CA GLU A 262 30.33 15.79 -8.04
C GLU A 262 29.50 14.55 -8.33
N LEU A 263 28.78 14.54 -9.46
CA LEU A 263 27.83 13.48 -9.80
C LEU A 263 28.45 12.37 -10.66
N GLU A 264 29.69 12.53 -11.13
CA GLU A 264 30.36 11.55 -11.99
C GLU A 264 30.40 10.13 -11.38
N PRO A 265 30.77 9.92 -10.09
CA PRO A 265 30.77 8.59 -9.50
C PRO A 265 29.37 7.95 -9.49
N LEU A 266 28.33 8.73 -9.15
CA LEU A 266 26.94 8.29 -9.20
C LEU A 266 26.53 7.90 -10.62
N LEU A 267 26.85 8.72 -11.63
CA LEU A 267 26.55 8.42 -13.04
C LEU A 267 27.26 7.15 -13.52
N GLN A 268 28.48 6.89 -13.07
CA GLN A 268 29.18 5.64 -13.39
C GLN A 268 28.45 4.43 -12.82
N ARG A 269 27.95 4.51 -11.58
CA ARG A 269 27.19 3.42 -10.94
C ARG A 269 25.79 3.23 -11.49
N VAL A 270 25.13 4.32 -11.90
CA VAL A 270 23.90 4.25 -12.70
C VAL A 270 24.12 3.45 -13.98
N GLY A 271 25.33 3.54 -14.57
CA GLY A 271 25.72 2.73 -15.73
C GLY A 271 24.73 2.87 -16.89
N ASP A 272 24.26 1.74 -17.40
CA ASP A 272 23.29 1.66 -18.50
C ASP A 272 21.85 1.42 -18.01
N ALA A 273 21.53 1.82 -16.78
CA ALA A 273 20.17 1.72 -16.27
C ALA A 273 19.18 2.37 -17.24
N ARG A 274 18.08 1.65 -17.47
CA ARG A 274 16.97 2.10 -18.32
C ARG A 274 16.01 2.99 -17.54
N VAL A 275 15.83 2.70 -16.26
CA VAL A 275 14.97 3.49 -15.37
C VAL A 275 15.79 3.91 -14.15
N VAL A 276 15.80 5.20 -13.85
CA VAL A 276 16.39 5.75 -12.63
C VAL A 276 15.26 6.37 -11.81
N LEU A 277 15.00 5.82 -10.64
CA LEU A 277 14.00 6.30 -9.71
C LEU A 277 14.69 7.13 -8.62
N LEU A 278 14.31 8.41 -8.53
CA LEU A 278 14.85 9.37 -7.57
C LEU A 278 13.79 9.66 -6.51
N GLY A 279 14.06 9.19 -5.30
CA GLY A 279 13.23 9.33 -4.12
C GLY A 279 13.24 10.75 -3.55
N GLU A 280 12.50 10.92 -2.46
CA GLU A 280 12.65 11.99 -1.49
C GLU A 280 12.09 11.52 -0.14
N ALA A 281 12.74 11.86 0.97
CA ALA A 281 12.18 11.56 2.30
C ALA A 281 11.07 12.52 2.72
N THR A 282 10.93 13.65 2.03
CA THR A 282 9.80 14.57 2.19
C THR A 282 9.37 15.20 0.88
N HIS A 283 8.07 15.46 0.71
CA HIS A 283 7.52 16.17 -0.48
C HIS A 283 7.75 17.69 -0.48
N GLY A 284 8.28 18.26 0.60
CA GLY A 284 8.30 19.69 0.84
C GLY A 284 9.68 20.31 0.96
N THR A 285 10.74 19.60 0.53
CA THR A 285 12.14 19.99 0.79
C THR A 285 12.85 20.45 -0.48
N SER A 286 13.22 21.74 -0.52
CA SER A 286 13.94 22.40 -1.61
C SER A 286 15.21 21.68 -2.02
N ASP A 287 16.05 21.28 -1.06
CA ASP A 287 17.34 20.67 -1.33
C ASP A 287 17.21 19.31 -2.06
N PHE A 288 16.11 18.56 -1.83
CA PHE A 288 15.81 17.31 -2.53
C PHE A 288 15.43 17.58 -3.99
N TYR A 289 14.54 18.56 -4.25
CA TYR A 289 14.21 18.96 -5.63
C TYR A 289 15.44 19.40 -6.40
N ARG A 290 16.29 20.24 -5.82
CA ARG A 290 17.51 20.75 -6.47
C ARG A 290 18.50 19.63 -6.80
N MET A 291 18.66 18.65 -5.92
CA MET A 291 19.55 17.52 -6.18
C MET A 291 18.97 16.58 -7.24
N ARG A 292 17.66 16.27 -7.17
CA ARG A 292 16.96 15.51 -8.24
C ARG A 292 17.09 16.19 -9.59
N GLU A 293 16.91 17.50 -9.63
CA GLU A 293 17.11 18.32 -10.82
C GLU A 293 18.53 18.15 -11.37
N ARG A 294 19.58 18.35 -10.56
CA ARG A 294 20.98 18.22 -11.03
C ARG A 294 21.27 16.84 -11.60
N ILE A 295 20.86 15.79 -10.88
CA ILE A 295 21.01 14.39 -11.35
C ILE A 295 20.29 14.21 -12.69
N THR A 296 19.05 14.68 -12.79
CA THR A 296 18.22 14.52 -13.98
C THR A 296 18.81 15.25 -15.19
N ARG A 297 19.34 16.47 -15.01
CA ARG A 297 20.02 17.23 -16.07
C ARG A 297 21.24 16.46 -16.61
N GLU A 298 22.06 15.87 -15.75
CA GLU A 298 23.20 15.04 -16.15
C GLU A 298 22.76 13.75 -16.85
N LEU A 299 21.71 13.08 -16.36
CA LEU A 299 21.16 11.88 -16.98
C LEU A 299 20.64 12.18 -18.40
N ILE A 300 19.92 13.29 -18.58
CA ILE A 300 19.44 13.73 -19.89
C ILE A 300 20.63 14.02 -20.82
N THR A 301 21.53 14.90 -20.40
CA THR A 301 22.58 15.44 -21.29
C THR A 301 23.67 14.42 -21.60
N ARG A 302 24.01 13.52 -20.67
CA ARG A 302 25.16 12.61 -20.81
C ARG A 302 24.78 11.15 -21.02
N LYS A 303 23.57 10.74 -20.62
CA LYS A 303 23.11 9.34 -20.73
C LYS A 303 21.87 9.13 -21.60
N GLY A 304 21.35 10.19 -22.22
CA GLY A 304 20.30 10.13 -23.24
C GLY A 304 18.93 9.75 -22.67
N PHE A 305 18.61 10.20 -21.46
CA PHE A 305 17.28 9.97 -20.89
C PHE A 305 16.21 10.74 -21.66
N SER A 306 15.17 10.02 -22.09
CA SER A 306 14.20 10.48 -23.09
C SER A 306 13.00 11.19 -22.47
N PHE A 307 12.68 10.90 -21.21
CA PHE A 307 11.62 11.58 -20.50
C PHE A 307 11.82 11.56 -18.98
N VAL A 308 11.18 12.52 -18.32
CA VAL A 308 11.03 12.59 -16.88
C VAL A 308 9.58 12.32 -16.53
N ALA A 309 9.35 11.47 -15.55
CA ALA A 309 8.02 11.14 -15.05
C ALA A 309 7.94 11.45 -13.55
N ILE A 310 6.87 12.08 -13.11
CA ILE A 310 6.68 12.48 -11.71
C ILE A 310 5.50 11.77 -11.06
N GLU A 311 5.55 11.61 -9.74
CA GLU A 311 4.40 11.26 -8.89
C GLU A 311 3.39 12.41 -8.84
N GLY A 312 2.78 12.69 -10.00
CA GLY A 312 1.83 13.76 -10.18
C GLY A 312 0.81 13.40 -11.25
N ASP A 313 -0.28 14.15 -11.24
CA ASP A 313 -1.43 13.98 -12.13
C ASP A 313 -1.05 14.09 -13.61
N TRP A 314 -1.55 13.16 -14.42
CA TRP A 314 -1.28 13.14 -15.86
C TRP A 314 -1.70 14.44 -16.59
N PRO A 315 -2.93 14.97 -16.46
CA PRO A 315 -3.34 16.19 -17.17
C PRO A 315 -2.53 17.44 -16.82
N ASP A 316 -2.06 17.53 -15.57
CA ASP A 316 -1.28 18.67 -15.10
C ASP A 316 0.15 18.58 -15.63
N ALA A 317 0.77 17.40 -15.58
CA ALA A 317 2.06 17.17 -16.20
C ALA A 317 2.02 17.34 -17.73
N ALA A 318 0.92 16.97 -18.40
CA ALA A 318 0.75 17.16 -19.84
C ALA A 318 0.72 18.65 -20.25
N GLN A 319 0.32 19.56 -19.35
CA GLN A 319 0.43 21.01 -19.60
C GLN A 319 1.88 21.49 -19.57
N ILE A 320 2.66 21.00 -18.60
CA ILE A 320 4.10 21.26 -18.51
C ILE A 320 4.84 20.65 -19.71
N ASP A 321 4.47 19.44 -20.12
CA ASP A 321 5.05 18.79 -21.29
C ASP A 321 4.87 19.58 -22.57
N ARG A 322 3.63 20.06 -22.82
CA ARG A 322 3.35 20.96 -23.95
C ARG A 322 4.20 22.22 -23.86
N HIS A 323 4.43 22.76 -22.68
CA HIS A 323 5.26 23.95 -22.48
C HIS A 323 6.73 23.71 -22.84
N VAL A 324 7.33 22.63 -22.30
CA VAL A 324 8.74 22.31 -22.53
C VAL A 324 9.02 21.88 -23.96
N ARG A 325 8.00 21.44 -24.71
CA ARG A 325 8.10 21.10 -26.14
C ARG A 325 7.62 22.22 -27.08
N GLY A 326 7.34 23.42 -26.55
CA GLY A 326 7.11 24.64 -27.33
C GLY A 326 5.65 24.93 -27.74
N GLY A 327 4.69 24.22 -27.18
CA GLY A 327 3.26 24.28 -27.54
C GLY A 327 2.37 25.21 -26.69
N SER A 328 2.89 25.89 -25.66
CA SER A 328 2.10 26.79 -24.79
C SER A 328 2.89 27.96 -24.20
N THR A 329 2.17 28.96 -23.68
CA THR A 329 2.75 30.07 -22.91
C THR A 329 3.16 29.62 -21.49
N THR A 330 3.97 30.41 -20.79
CA THR A 330 4.41 30.10 -19.41
C THR A 330 3.25 30.11 -18.42
N ASP A 331 2.31 31.06 -18.56
CA ASP A 331 1.17 31.17 -17.65
C ASP A 331 0.20 29.99 -17.78
N GLU A 332 0.05 29.44 -18.99
CA GLU A 332 -0.77 28.24 -19.24
C GLU A 332 -0.13 26.97 -18.64
N ALA A 333 1.20 26.87 -18.66
CA ALA A 333 1.93 25.73 -18.11
C ALA A 333 1.70 25.57 -16.60
N TRP A 334 1.69 26.69 -15.89
CA TRP A 334 1.47 26.75 -14.45
C TRP A 334 -0.01 27.03 -14.11
N SER A 335 -0.94 26.55 -14.92
CA SER A 335 -2.36 26.54 -14.57
C SER A 335 -2.79 25.22 -13.90
N GLY A 336 -2.03 24.14 -14.11
CA GLY A 336 -2.12 22.87 -13.38
C GLY A 336 -1.42 22.88 -12.01
N PHE A 337 -1.46 21.76 -11.30
CA PHE A 337 -0.95 21.58 -9.93
C PHE A 337 -1.48 22.64 -8.96
N ALA A 338 -2.73 23.05 -9.15
CA ALA A 338 -3.41 24.08 -8.38
C ALA A 338 -4.33 23.50 -7.28
N ARG A 339 -4.38 22.17 -7.16
CA ARG A 339 -5.09 21.43 -6.10
C ARG A 339 -4.16 21.11 -4.95
N PHE A 340 -4.72 20.71 -3.81
CA PHE A 340 -3.91 20.24 -2.68
C PHE A 340 -3.07 19.00 -3.08
N PRO A 341 -1.78 18.93 -2.69
CA PRO A 341 -0.94 20.00 -2.14
C PRO A 341 -0.53 21.02 -3.22
N THR A 342 -0.71 22.32 -2.97
CA THR A 342 -0.46 23.37 -3.97
C THR A 342 1.02 23.75 -4.13
N TRP A 343 1.94 23.09 -3.43
CA TRP A 343 3.38 23.40 -3.41
C TRP A 343 4.27 22.29 -3.95
N MET A 344 3.80 21.03 -3.96
CA MET A 344 4.64 19.85 -4.25
C MET A 344 5.27 19.91 -5.64
N TRP A 345 4.46 20.12 -6.69
CA TRP A 345 4.99 20.29 -8.05
C TRP A 345 5.01 21.74 -8.52
N ARG A 346 4.35 22.64 -7.78
CA ARG A 346 4.18 24.05 -8.11
C ARG A 346 5.06 24.94 -7.21
N ASN A 347 6.36 24.78 -7.33
CA ASN A 347 7.37 25.53 -6.59
C ASN A 347 8.47 26.10 -7.50
N GLU A 348 9.35 26.91 -6.93
CA GLU A 348 10.47 27.55 -7.63
C GLU A 348 11.46 26.54 -8.21
N GLU A 349 11.73 25.43 -7.52
CA GLU A 349 12.69 24.42 -7.96
C GLU A 349 12.21 23.66 -9.20
N VAL A 350 10.98 23.15 -9.18
CA VAL A 350 10.38 22.47 -10.35
C VAL A 350 10.26 23.46 -11.51
N ARG A 351 9.94 24.73 -11.24
CA ARG A 351 9.94 25.76 -12.28
C ARG A 351 11.31 25.98 -12.90
N GLY A 352 12.36 26.08 -12.08
CA GLY A 352 13.73 26.18 -12.56
C GLY A 352 14.12 25.00 -13.47
N PHE A 353 13.70 23.79 -13.11
CA PHE A 353 13.93 22.61 -13.94
C PHE A 353 13.15 22.64 -15.26
N VAL A 354 11.87 23.01 -15.22
CA VAL A 354 11.00 23.13 -16.41
C VAL A 354 11.52 24.19 -17.38
N ASP A 355 11.95 25.34 -16.88
CA ASP A 355 12.54 26.42 -17.68
C ASP A 355 13.83 25.94 -18.36
N TRP A 356 14.68 25.22 -17.63
CA TRP A 356 15.88 24.59 -18.21
C TRP A 356 15.54 23.52 -19.25
N LEU A 357 14.58 22.65 -18.97
CA LEU A 357 14.18 21.56 -19.87
C LEU A 357 13.63 22.12 -21.19
N ARG A 358 12.86 23.21 -21.11
CA ARG A 358 12.39 23.92 -22.30
C ARG A 358 13.54 24.45 -23.14
N GLU A 359 14.53 25.10 -22.53
CA GLU A 359 15.68 25.63 -23.28
C GLU A 359 16.53 24.49 -23.87
N HIS A 360 16.73 23.40 -23.13
CA HIS A 360 17.38 22.20 -23.64
C HIS A 360 16.65 21.65 -24.87
N ASN A 361 15.32 21.50 -24.79
CA ASN A 361 14.49 20.96 -25.86
C ASN A 361 14.45 21.83 -27.12
N ARG A 362 14.69 23.15 -27.01
CA ARG A 362 14.81 24.03 -28.19
C ARG A 362 16.01 23.67 -29.07
N GLN A 363 17.03 23.06 -28.48
CA GLN A 363 18.29 22.72 -29.14
C GLN A 363 18.41 21.20 -29.38
N ALA A 364 17.60 20.38 -28.70
CA ALA A 364 17.64 18.93 -28.78
C ALA A 364 17.04 18.41 -30.10
N ALA A 365 17.71 17.45 -30.73
CA ALA A 365 17.19 16.75 -31.90
C ALA A 365 15.95 15.89 -31.58
N GLN A 366 15.89 15.36 -30.35
CA GLN A 366 14.74 14.66 -29.80
C GLN A 366 14.37 15.34 -28.48
N PRO A 367 13.26 16.09 -28.43
CA PRO A 367 12.81 16.74 -27.20
C PRO A 367 12.53 15.73 -26.09
N VAL A 368 13.03 16.03 -24.90
CA VAL A 368 12.76 15.25 -23.69
C VAL A 368 11.36 15.59 -23.18
N ALA A 369 10.55 14.55 -22.93
CA ALA A 369 9.18 14.73 -22.48
C ALA A 369 9.04 14.78 -20.95
N PHE A 370 7.94 15.34 -20.47
CA PHE A 370 7.60 15.42 -19.05
C PHE A 370 6.24 14.75 -18.81
N HIS A 371 6.13 13.79 -17.90
CA HIS A 371 4.90 13.00 -17.72
C HIS A 371 4.50 12.89 -16.26
N GLY A 372 3.20 12.74 -16.01
CA GLY A 372 2.65 12.35 -14.71
C GLY A 372 2.45 10.85 -14.67
N LEU A 373 2.56 10.23 -13.50
CA LEU A 373 2.28 8.81 -13.31
C LEU A 373 1.02 8.54 -12.50
N ASP A 374 0.51 9.53 -11.78
CA ASP A 374 -0.51 9.35 -10.75
C ASP A 374 -1.94 9.37 -11.29
N LEU A 375 -2.90 8.98 -10.44
CA LEU A 375 -4.29 8.66 -10.83
C LEU A 375 -5.36 9.60 -10.24
N TYR A 376 -4.98 10.68 -9.55
CA TYR A 376 -5.92 11.52 -8.80
C TYR A 376 -6.68 12.55 -9.65
N SER A 377 -6.51 12.53 -10.98
CA SER A 377 -7.03 13.53 -11.92
C SER A 377 -8.29 13.10 -12.68
N LEU A 378 -9.24 12.41 -12.02
CA LEU A 378 -10.41 11.81 -12.69
C LEU A 378 -11.15 12.79 -13.63
N TYR A 379 -11.56 13.96 -13.14
CA TYR A 379 -12.37 14.89 -13.91
C TYR A 379 -11.57 15.65 -14.98
N SER A 380 -10.37 16.11 -14.66
CA SER A 380 -9.50 16.74 -15.66
C SER A 380 -9.10 15.75 -16.77
N SER A 381 -9.02 14.45 -16.45
CA SER A 381 -8.85 13.40 -17.45
C SER A 381 -10.11 13.16 -18.30
N ILE A 382 -11.31 13.22 -17.72
CA ILE A 382 -12.57 13.20 -18.50
C ILE A 382 -12.59 14.39 -19.48
N ASP A 383 -12.32 15.60 -19.01
CA ASP A 383 -12.32 16.81 -19.83
C ASP A 383 -11.30 16.73 -20.96
N ALA A 384 -10.10 16.20 -20.70
CA ALA A 384 -9.07 15.99 -21.72
C ALA A 384 -9.52 15.00 -22.82
N VAL A 385 -10.17 13.90 -22.44
CA VAL A 385 -10.74 12.93 -23.40
C VAL A 385 -11.84 13.58 -24.25
N LEU A 386 -12.75 14.32 -23.62
CA LEU A 386 -13.85 14.99 -24.32
C LEU A 386 -13.34 16.06 -25.29
N ALA A 387 -12.39 16.89 -24.86
CA ALA A 387 -11.79 17.93 -25.70
C ALA A 387 -11.07 17.36 -26.92
N TYR A 388 -10.39 16.21 -26.77
CA TYR A 388 -9.78 15.51 -27.90
C TYR A 388 -10.84 14.98 -28.88
N LEU A 389 -11.85 14.28 -28.37
CA LEU A 389 -12.90 13.67 -29.19
C LEU A 389 -13.77 14.72 -29.90
N ASP A 390 -14.07 15.85 -29.27
CA ASP A 390 -14.83 16.93 -29.92
C ASP A 390 -14.16 17.45 -31.19
N ARG A 391 -12.83 17.36 -31.26
CA ARG A 391 -12.07 17.77 -32.43
C ARG A 391 -11.93 16.65 -33.47
N VAL A 392 -11.75 15.40 -33.04
CA VAL A 392 -11.34 14.29 -33.90
C VAL A 392 -12.49 13.36 -34.29
N ASP A 393 -13.45 13.12 -33.38
CA ASP A 393 -14.61 12.25 -33.59
C ASP A 393 -15.81 12.75 -32.74
N PRO A 394 -16.49 13.84 -33.18
CA PRO A 394 -17.62 14.43 -32.43
C PRO A 394 -18.74 13.44 -32.10
N PRO A 395 -19.12 12.48 -32.96
CA PRO A 395 -20.09 11.44 -32.60
C PRO A 395 -19.64 10.60 -31.40
N THR A 396 -18.35 10.23 -31.33
CA THR A 396 -17.80 9.50 -30.18
C THR A 396 -17.70 10.38 -28.94
N ALA A 397 -17.47 11.67 -29.10
CA ALA A 397 -17.53 12.64 -28.00
C ALA A 397 -18.92 12.67 -27.33
N GLN A 398 -20.01 12.51 -28.09
CA GLN A 398 -21.36 12.41 -27.53
C GLN A 398 -21.55 11.12 -26.71
N VAL A 399 -21.02 10.00 -27.21
CA VAL A 399 -21.04 8.71 -26.48
C VAL A 399 -20.23 8.81 -25.18
N ALA A 400 -19.05 9.44 -25.23
CA ALA A 400 -18.21 9.66 -24.07
C ALA A 400 -18.92 10.49 -22.98
N ARG A 401 -19.61 11.58 -23.37
CA ARG A 401 -20.42 12.39 -22.44
C ARG A 401 -21.52 11.56 -21.77
N GLN A 402 -22.19 10.69 -22.51
CA GLN A 402 -23.23 9.82 -21.95
C GLN A 402 -22.64 8.81 -20.94
N ARG A 403 -21.51 8.18 -21.28
CA ARG A 403 -20.86 7.17 -20.44
C ARG A 403 -20.22 7.74 -19.18
N TYR A 404 -19.58 8.89 -19.29
CA TYR A 404 -19.01 9.59 -18.14
C TYR A 404 -20.05 10.36 -17.32
N GLY A 405 -21.27 10.54 -17.84
CA GLY A 405 -22.33 11.30 -17.18
C GLY A 405 -22.72 10.80 -15.79
N CYS A 406 -22.51 9.52 -15.48
CA CYS A 406 -22.76 8.97 -14.15
C CYS A 406 -21.74 9.44 -13.09
N LEU A 407 -20.55 9.90 -13.51
CA LEU A 407 -19.53 10.46 -12.61
C LEU A 407 -19.74 11.97 -12.36
N THR A 408 -20.49 12.66 -13.22
CA THR A 408 -20.70 14.12 -13.15
C THR A 408 -21.28 14.60 -11.80
N PRO A 409 -22.25 13.92 -11.17
CA PRO A 409 -22.78 14.35 -9.86
C PRO A 409 -21.74 14.39 -8.74
N TRP A 410 -20.64 13.68 -8.88
CA TRP A 410 -19.60 13.50 -7.87
C TRP A 410 -18.39 14.41 -8.12
N GLN A 411 -18.48 15.35 -9.06
CA GLN A 411 -17.35 16.19 -9.48
C GLN A 411 -16.69 16.99 -8.36
N SER A 412 -17.46 17.38 -7.36
CA SER A 412 -16.98 18.10 -6.17
C SER A 412 -16.46 17.20 -5.05
N ASP A 413 -16.73 15.88 -5.11
CA ASP A 413 -16.28 14.90 -4.14
C ASP A 413 -16.32 13.47 -4.75
N PRO A 414 -15.28 13.07 -5.51
CA PRO A 414 -15.19 11.73 -6.07
C PRO A 414 -14.98 10.65 -5.01
N ALA A 415 -14.57 11.00 -3.79
CA ALA A 415 -14.57 10.04 -2.70
C ALA A 415 -16.03 9.66 -2.35
N SER A 416 -16.98 10.59 -2.35
CA SER A 416 -18.40 10.26 -2.15
C SER A 416 -18.97 9.31 -3.21
N TYR A 417 -18.43 9.28 -4.44
CA TYR A 417 -18.79 8.26 -5.44
C TYR A 417 -18.45 6.85 -4.95
N GLY A 418 -17.29 6.65 -4.32
CA GLY A 418 -16.88 5.35 -3.77
C GLY A 418 -17.90 4.80 -2.77
N LEU A 419 -18.36 5.66 -1.86
CA LEU A 419 -19.41 5.33 -0.88
C LEU A 419 -20.78 5.08 -1.53
N ALA A 420 -21.13 5.81 -2.59
CA ALA A 420 -22.40 5.61 -3.30
C ALA A 420 -22.40 4.29 -4.09
N ALA A 421 -21.29 4.01 -4.80
CA ALA A 421 -21.10 2.80 -5.60
C ALA A 421 -21.04 1.52 -4.76
N LEU A 422 -20.74 1.63 -3.47
CA LEU A 422 -20.84 0.58 -2.45
C LEU A 422 -22.28 0.14 -2.15
N THR A 423 -23.28 0.98 -2.43
CA THR A 423 -24.67 0.65 -2.15
C THR A 423 -25.32 -0.06 -3.34
N THR A 424 -26.13 -1.10 -3.11
CA THR A 424 -26.95 -1.75 -4.15
C THR A 424 -28.00 -0.83 -4.80
N ARG A 425 -28.11 0.42 -4.31
CA ARG A 425 -29.02 1.45 -4.81
C ARG A 425 -28.41 2.30 -5.93
N TYR A 426 -27.09 2.26 -6.14
CA TYR A 426 -26.42 3.03 -7.19
C TYR A 426 -25.71 2.11 -8.18
N ARG A 427 -25.96 2.32 -9.48
CA ARG A 427 -25.26 1.58 -10.54
C ARG A 427 -23.84 2.12 -10.67
N SER A 428 -22.83 1.26 -10.50
CA SER A 428 -21.42 1.62 -10.72
C SER A 428 -21.18 2.12 -12.15
N CYS A 429 -20.31 3.11 -12.30
CA CYS A 429 -19.87 3.65 -13.59
C CYS A 429 -18.87 2.75 -14.33
N GLU A 430 -18.33 1.72 -13.67
CA GLU A 430 -17.25 0.85 -14.17
C GLU A 430 -17.47 0.40 -15.61
N GLN A 431 -18.62 -0.22 -15.91
CA GLN A 431 -18.89 -0.78 -17.24
C GLN A 431 -18.82 0.29 -18.34
N ASP A 432 -19.38 1.47 -18.07
CA ASP A 432 -19.47 2.55 -19.05
C ASP A 432 -18.09 3.22 -19.26
N VAL A 433 -17.31 3.39 -18.18
CA VAL A 433 -15.94 3.92 -18.23
C VAL A 433 -14.99 2.96 -18.95
N VAL A 434 -15.01 1.66 -18.60
CA VAL A 434 -14.18 0.65 -19.26
C VAL A 434 -14.53 0.54 -20.74
N LYS A 435 -15.82 0.56 -21.08
CA LYS A 435 -16.25 0.53 -22.49
C LYS A 435 -15.76 1.74 -23.27
N MET A 436 -15.69 2.92 -22.64
CA MET A 436 -15.12 4.12 -23.27
C MET A 436 -13.63 3.95 -23.59
N LEU A 437 -12.85 3.40 -22.65
CA LEU A 437 -11.44 3.06 -22.89
C LEU A 437 -11.27 2.05 -24.03
N VAL A 438 -12.07 0.97 -24.03
CA VAL A 438 -12.02 -0.06 -25.07
C VAL A 438 -12.36 0.52 -26.45
N ASP A 439 -13.39 1.36 -26.56
CA ASP A 439 -13.77 1.96 -27.83
C ASP A 439 -12.68 2.90 -28.37
N LEU A 440 -12.04 3.70 -27.50
CA LEU A 440 -10.89 4.55 -27.90
C LEU A 440 -9.71 3.69 -28.39
N GLN A 441 -9.40 2.59 -27.70
CA GLN A 441 -8.34 1.67 -28.09
C GLN A 441 -8.63 1.01 -29.44
N GLN A 442 -9.86 0.56 -29.67
CA GLN A 442 -10.26 -0.05 -30.95
C GLN A 442 -10.20 0.94 -32.11
N LYS A 443 -10.51 2.22 -31.86
CA LYS A 443 -10.43 3.28 -32.87
C LYS A 443 -9.04 3.90 -33.01
N SER A 444 -8.09 3.54 -32.15
CA SER A 444 -6.73 4.09 -32.17
C SER A 444 -6.03 3.98 -33.53
N PRO A 445 -6.11 2.86 -34.29
CA PRO A 445 -5.49 2.79 -35.62
C PRO A 445 -5.99 3.86 -36.59
N VAL A 446 -7.26 4.29 -36.46
CA VAL A 446 -7.86 5.34 -37.30
C VAL A 446 -7.38 6.73 -36.87
N TYR A 447 -7.21 6.94 -35.56
CA TYR A 447 -6.80 8.22 -34.99
C TYR A 447 -5.28 8.47 -35.07
N ILE A 448 -4.45 7.42 -35.06
CA ILE A 448 -2.98 7.50 -35.16
C ILE A 448 -2.55 8.26 -36.41
N GLY A 449 -3.26 8.08 -37.53
CA GLY A 449 -2.95 8.74 -38.80
C GLY A 449 -3.20 10.26 -38.80
N GLN A 450 -3.82 10.80 -37.75
CA GLN A 450 -4.16 12.23 -37.65
C GLN A 450 -3.27 12.97 -36.63
N ASP A 451 -3.02 12.41 -35.44
CA ASP A 451 -2.22 13.04 -34.37
C ASP A 451 -1.83 12.03 -33.26
N GLY A 452 -0.73 11.31 -33.44
CA GLY A 452 -0.32 10.19 -32.57
C GLY A 452 0.00 10.58 -31.12
N GLU A 453 0.55 11.77 -30.86
CA GLU A 453 0.85 12.21 -29.50
C GLU A 453 -0.40 12.64 -28.74
N ARG A 454 -1.31 13.38 -29.38
CA ARG A 454 -2.57 13.75 -28.72
C ARG A 454 -3.48 12.54 -28.53
N LEU A 455 -3.37 11.53 -29.37
CA LEU A 455 -4.02 10.25 -29.15
C LEU A 455 -3.44 9.53 -27.91
N LEU A 456 -2.12 9.52 -27.73
CA LEU A 456 -1.51 8.98 -26.52
C LEU A 456 -2.07 9.67 -25.28
N ASP A 457 -2.11 11.01 -25.30
CA ASP A 457 -2.67 11.83 -24.21
C ASP A 457 -4.13 11.45 -23.92
N ALA A 458 -4.98 11.37 -24.95
CA ALA A 458 -6.38 10.98 -24.78
C ALA A 458 -6.55 9.53 -24.27
N LEU A 459 -5.78 8.58 -24.78
CA LEU A 459 -5.81 7.18 -24.34
C LEU A 459 -5.36 7.04 -22.89
N GLN A 460 -4.30 7.75 -22.51
CA GLN A 460 -3.79 7.70 -21.15
C GLN A 460 -4.77 8.35 -20.17
N ASN A 461 -5.38 9.48 -20.54
CA ASN A 461 -6.47 10.05 -19.75
C ASN A 461 -7.65 9.08 -19.61
N ALA A 462 -8.07 8.40 -20.66
CA ALA A 462 -9.13 7.38 -20.55
C ALA A 462 -8.74 6.21 -19.62
N ARG A 463 -7.46 5.82 -19.58
CA ARG A 463 -6.95 4.84 -18.60
C ARG A 463 -7.01 5.38 -17.18
N VAL A 464 -6.59 6.63 -16.96
CA VAL A 464 -6.69 7.30 -15.66
C VAL A 464 -8.14 7.32 -15.19
N VAL A 465 -9.11 7.68 -16.04
CA VAL A 465 -10.54 7.66 -15.66
C VAL A 465 -10.99 6.27 -15.21
N SER A 466 -10.61 5.22 -15.94
CA SER A 466 -10.92 3.83 -15.60
C SER A 466 -10.29 3.38 -14.28
N GLN A 467 -9.01 3.66 -14.08
CA GLN A 467 -8.29 3.24 -12.88
C GLN A 467 -8.67 4.09 -11.66
N ALA A 468 -8.94 5.38 -11.85
CA ALA A 468 -9.39 6.28 -10.80
C ALA A 468 -10.80 5.91 -10.32
N GLU A 469 -11.74 5.57 -11.21
CA GLU A 469 -13.05 5.01 -10.82
C GLU A 469 -12.88 3.81 -9.89
N ARG A 470 -12.04 2.85 -10.31
CA ARG A 470 -11.76 1.65 -9.53
C ARG A 470 -11.07 1.98 -8.21
N TYR A 471 -10.14 2.94 -8.21
CA TYR A 471 -9.47 3.43 -7.00
C TYR A 471 -10.48 4.01 -6.01
N TYR A 472 -11.31 4.97 -6.41
CA TYR A 472 -12.26 5.63 -5.51
C TYR A 472 -13.29 4.67 -4.93
N ARG A 473 -13.68 3.67 -5.70
CA ARG A 473 -14.44 2.55 -5.16
C ARG A 473 -13.60 1.87 -4.09
N THR A 474 -12.47 1.27 -4.46
CA THR A 474 -11.58 0.50 -3.57
C THR A 474 -11.07 1.25 -2.33
N MET A 475 -11.02 2.59 -2.38
CA MET A 475 -10.56 3.50 -1.32
C MET A 475 -11.26 3.28 0.03
N TYR A 476 -12.51 2.81 0.03
CA TYR A 476 -13.30 2.53 1.25
C TYR A 476 -13.21 1.08 1.74
N TYR A 477 -12.51 0.20 1.00
CA TYR A 477 -12.47 -1.24 1.24
C TYR A 477 -11.15 -1.71 1.88
N GLY A 478 -10.12 -0.85 1.95
CA GLY A 478 -8.84 -1.13 2.61
C GLY A 478 -7.65 -0.33 2.05
N SER A 479 -6.83 0.26 2.92
CA SER A 479 -5.69 1.11 2.54
C SER A 479 -4.67 0.37 1.66
N ARG A 480 -4.47 -0.95 1.89
CA ARG A 480 -3.51 -1.80 1.17
C ARG A 480 -3.87 -2.00 -0.31
N VAL A 481 -5.15 -2.23 -0.61
CA VAL A 481 -5.60 -2.47 -2.00
C VAL A 481 -5.59 -1.16 -2.79
N ALA A 482 -5.99 -0.06 -2.16
CA ALA A 482 -5.90 1.27 -2.76
C ALA A 482 -4.43 1.63 -3.06
N TRP A 483 -3.51 1.35 -2.13
CA TRP A 483 -2.07 1.53 -2.32
C TRP A 483 -1.53 0.72 -3.51
N ASN A 484 -1.75 -0.60 -3.50
CA ASN A 484 -1.27 -1.49 -4.55
C ASN A 484 -1.84 -1.12 -5.92
N LEU A 485 -3.09 -0.67 -5.99
CA LEU A 485 -3.70 -0.20 -7.23
C LEU A 485 -3.01 1.07 -7.74
N ARG A 486 -2.69 2.01 -6.85
CA ARG A 486 -1.99 3.25 -7.20
C ARG A 486 -0.60 2.99 -7.77
N ASP A 487 0.22 2.22 -7.08
CA ASP A 487 1.56 1.92 -7.56
C ASP A 487 1.55 1.02 -8.80
N SER A 488 0.58 0.11 -8.92
CA SER A 488 0.37 -0.65 -10.17
C SER A 488 0.02 0.27 -11.34
N HIS A 489 -0.79 1.30 -11.11
CA HIS A 489 -1.13 2.30 -12.12
C HIS A 489 0.11 3.09 -12.55
N MET A 490 0.87 3.64 -11.60
CA MET A 490 2.11 4.37 -11.90
C MET A 490 3.08 3.52 -12.71
N PHE A 491 3.25 2.26 -12.32
CA PHE A 491 4.13 1.33 -13.03
C PHE A 491 3.63 1.00 -14.45
N SER A 492 2.33 0.73 -14.62
CA SER A 492 1.75 0.48 -15.94
C SER A 492 1.87 1.71 -16.86
N THR A 493 1.66 2.91 -16.33
CA THR A 493 1.86 4.16 -17.06
C THR A 493 3.31 4.32 -17.49
N LEU A 494 4.28 4.05 -16.60
CA LEU A 494 5.70 4.04 -16.94
C LEU A 494 6.03 3.03 -18.06
N GLN A 495 5.48 1.81 -18.01
CA GLN A 495 5.68 0.81 -19.07
C GLN A 495 5.12 1.26 -20.42
N HIS A 496 3.94 1.91 -20.42
CA HIS A 496 3.35 2.48 -21.63
C HIS A 496 4.22 3.60 -22.21
N LEU A 497 4.76 4.48 -21.37
CA LEU A 497 5.68 5.54 -21.79
C LEU A 497 6.97 4.96 -22.40
N LEU A 498 7.58 3.97 -21.74
CA LEU A 498 8.76 3.27 -22.25
C LEU A 498 8.49 2.57 -23.58
N SER A 499 7.28 2.05 -23.79
CA SER A 499 6.88 1.44 -25.06
C SER A 499 6.63 2.50 -26.14
N PHE A 500 6.01 3.62 -25.78
CA PHE A 500 5.71 4.73 -26.70
C PHE A 500 6.97 5.43 -27.21
N HIS A 501 7.92 5.74 -26.32
CA HIS A 501 9.19 6.38 -26.68
C HIS A 501 10.19 5.40 -27.31
N GLY A 502 9.86 4.10 -27.37
CA GLY A 502 10.65 3.07 -28.03
C GLY A 502 11.50 2.22 -27.08
N ALA A 503 11.95 1.06 -27.56
CA ALA A 503 12.65 0.06 -26.75
C ALA A 503 13.92 0.58 -26.07
N ASP A 504 14.62 1.52 -26.72
CA ASP A 504 15.87 2.12 -26.23
C ASP A 504 15.65 3.36 -25.35
N SER A 505 14.40 3.76 -25.12
CA SER A 505 14.07 4.90 -24.27
C SER A 505 14.45 4.64 -22.80
N LYS A 506 14.89 5.71 -22.15
CA LYS A 506 15.25 5.72 -20.73
C LYS A 506 14.43 6.76 -19.96
N ALA A 507 14.08 6.42 -18.73
CA ALA A 507 13.16 7.19 -17.90
C ALA A 507 13.79 7.62 -16.57
N VAL A 508 13.65 8.89 -16.22
CA VAL A 508 13.89 9.36 -14.85
C VAL A 508 12.54 9.49 -14.15
N VAL A 509 12.40 8.89 -12.97
CA VAL A 509 11.16 8.97 -12.17
C VAL A 509 11.43 9.77 -10.91
N TRP A 510 10.62 10.78 -10.61
CA TRP A 510 10.65 11.49 -9.32
C TRP A 510 9.39 11.13 -8.52
N ALA A 511 9.59 10.50 -7.37
CA ALA A 511 8.51 10.13 -6.47
C ALA A 511 9.04 10.07 -5.03
N HIS A 512 8.15 9.91 -4.05
CA HIS A 512 8.55 9.76 -2.65
C HIS A 512 9.37 8.47 -2.42
N ASN A 513 10.21 8.42 -1.38
CA ASN A 513 10.96 7.21 -1.00
C ASN A 513 10.04 5.98 -0.81
N SER A 514 8.81 6.20 -0.32
CA SER A 514 7.79 5.15 -0.15
C SER A 514 7.33 4.54 -1.48
N HIS A 515 7.46 5.25 -2.60
CA HIS A 515 7.19 4.76 -3.94
C HIS A 515 8.45 4.25 -4.65
N VAL A 516 9.61 4.87 -4.41
CA VAL A 516 10.87 4.60 -5.13
C VAL A 516 11.66 3.42 -4.58
N GLY A 517 11.71 3.24 -3.27
CA GLY A 517 12.49 2.15 -2.65
C GLY A 517 11.89 0.79 -2.94
N ASP A 518 12.65 -0.30 -2.86
CA ASP A 518 12.07 -1.64 -2.96
C ASP A 518 11.27 -2.00 -1.69
N SER A 519 9.93 -1.97 -1.77
CA SER A 519 9.03 -2.30 -0.66
C SER A 519 9.22 -3.71 -0.09
N ALA A 520 9.83 -4.65 -0.82
CA ALA A 520 10.15 -5.98 -0.27
C ALA A 520 11.13 -5.88 0.92
N ALA A 521 11.85 -4.77 1.04
CA ALA A 521 12.80 -4.50 2.11
C ALA A 521 12.23 -3.62 3.24
N THR A 522 10.92 -3.34 3.25
CA THR A 522 10.28 -2.46 4.24
C THR A 522 9.08 -3.14 4.91
N GLU A 523 8.51 -2.51 5.94
CA GLU A 523 7.26 -2.95 6.59
C GLU A 523 6.09 -3.15 5.62
N MET A 524 6.10 -2.47 4.46
CA MET A 524 5.06 -2.62 3.43
C MET A 524 4.91 -4.07 2.99
N SER A 525 6.02 -4.80 2.88
CA SER A 525 6.01 -6.24 2.55
C SER A 525 5.22 -7.09 3.55
N LEU A 526 5.28 -6.74 4.85
CA LEU A 526 4.52 -7.41 5.90
C LEU A 526 3.01 -7.17 5.77
N ARG A 527 2.65 -6.01 5.19
CA ARG A 527 1.26 -5.60 4.91
C ARG A 527 0.76 -6.08 3.55
N GLN A 528 1.59 -6.78 2.76
CA GLN A 528 1.34 -7.16 1.36
C GLN A 528 1.18 -5.95 0.43
N GLU A 529 1.76 -4.82 0.82
CA GLU A 529 1.86 -3.63 0.00
C GLU A 529 3.13 -3.75 -0.87
N PHE A 530 3.01 -3.35 -2.13
CA PHE A 530 4.15 -3.17 -3.02
C PHE A 530 4.12 -1.78 -3.63
N ASN A 531 5.28 -1.31 -4.06
CA ASN A 531 5.44 0.02 -4.64
C ASN A 531 6.10 0.01 -6.02
N LEU A 532 6.18 1.19 -6.63
CA LEU A 532 6.77 1.40 -7.95
C LEU A 532 8.21 0.88 -8.04
N GLY A 533 9.03 1.11 -7.01
CA GLY A 533 10.41 0.63 -6.88
C GLY A 533 10.53 -0.89 -6.95
N HIS A 534 9.71 -1.58 -6.15
CA HIS A 534 9.60 -3.05 -6.15
C HIS A 534 9.19 -3.57 -7.54
N LEU A 535 8.15 -2.98 -8.15
CA LEU A 535 7.68 -3.39 -9.47
C LEU A 535 8.75 -3.16 -10.56
N CYS A 536 9.46 -2.03 -10.50
CA CYS A 536 10.58 -1.74 -11.39
C CYS A 536 11.73 -2.71 -11.19
N ARG A 537 12.03 -3.09 -9.94
CA ARG A 537 13.05 -4.11 -9.65
C ARG A 537 12.67 -5.46 -10.22
N GLN A 538 11.41 -5.88 -10.09
CA GLN A 538 10.93 -7.14 -10.65
C GLN A 538 10.98 -7.16 -12.18
N ALA A 539 10.59 -6.06 -12.82
CA ALA A 539 10.47 -6.02 -14.29
C ALA A 539 11.78 -5.70 -15.01
N PHE A 540 12.65 -4.87 -14.42
CA PHE A 540 13.87 -4.38 -15.06
C PHE A 540 15.16 -4.87 -14.39
N GLY A 541 15.09 -5.50 -13.21
CA GLY A 541 16.24 -6.03 -12.50
C GLY A 541 17.32 -4.98 -12.27
N ALA A 542 18.55 -5.27 -12.73
CA ALA A 542 19.69 -4.36 -12.63
C ALA A 542 19.57 -3.10 -13.51
N SER A 543 18.67 -3.10 -14.49
CA SER A 543 18.38 -1.92 -15.33
C SER A 543 17.48 -0.89 -14.65
N ALA A 544 16.99 -1.16 -13.43
CA ALA A 544 16.42 -0.16 -12.53
C ALA A 544 17.46 0.26 -11.48
N CYS A 545 17.68 1.56 -11.35
CA CYS A 545 18.50 2.17 -10.29
C CYS A 545 17.60 2.96 -9.34
N LEU A 546 17.59 2.59 -8.06
CA LEU A 546 16.76 3.21 -7.02
C LEU A 546 17.63 4.09 -6.12
N VAL A 547 17.34 5.39 -6.06
CA VAL A 547 18.11 6.37 -5.28
C VAL A 547 17.23 6.95 -4.19
N GLY A 548 17.55 6.67 -2.92
CA GLY A 548 16.85 7.21 -1.75
C GLY A 548 17.45 8.52 -1.28
N PHE A 549 16.68 9.32 -0.54
CA PHE A 549 17.15 10.56 0.08
C PHE A 549 16.79 10.59 1.56
N GLY A 550 17.56 11.31 2.39
CA GLY A 550 17.26 11.47 3.81
C GLY A 550 17.78 12.77 4.42
N THR A 551 17.19 13.15 5.56
CA THR A 551 17.59 14.32 6.36
C THR A 551 17.44 14.07 7.86
N HIS A 552 18.28 14.73 8.66
CA HIS A 552 18.17 14.72 10.12
C HIS A 552 17.16 15.76 10.62
N GLY A 553 17.21 16.97 10.07
CA GLY A 553 16.46 18.12 10.54
C GLY A 553 16.24 19.21 9.48
N GLY A 554 15.90 20.41 9.93
CA GLY A 554 15.69 21.57 9.08
C GLY A 554 14.22 21.94 8.95
N THR A 555 13.80 22.38 7.76
CA THR A 555 12.41 22.76 7.48
C THR A 555 11.82 22.03 6.27
N VAL A 556 10.50 21.86 6.30
CA VAL A 556 9.71 21.22 5.25
C VAL A 556 8.41 22.00 5.01
N ALA A 557 7.99 22.14 3.76
CA ALA A 557 6.65 22.61 3.43
C ALA A 557 5.65 21.45 3.54
N ALA A 558 4.73 21.53 4.49
CA ALA A 558 3.74 20.48 4.74
C ALA A 558 2.48 21.08 5.35
N SER A 559 1.37 20.34 5.33
CA SER A 559 0.18 20.70 6.11
C SER A 559 0.05 19.87 7.38
N SER A 560 -0.75 20.35 8.32
CA SER A 560 -1.12 19.61 9.53
C SER A 560 -2.27 18.62 9.28
N GLU A 561 -3.14 18.93 8.33
CA GLU A 561 -4.34 18.17 7.99
C GLU A 561 -4.52 18.15 6.47
N TRP A 562 -5.27 17.18 5.95
CA TRP A 562 -5.65 17.19 4.53
C TRP A 562 -6.44 18.46 4.19
N ASP A 563 -6.16 19.01 3.01
CA ASP A 563 -6.69 20.31 2.52
C ASP A 563 -6.36 21.52 3.39
N GLY A 564 -5.51 21.33 4.41
CA GLY A 564 -5.02 22.41 5.23
C GLY A 564 -4.07 23.34 4.45
N PRO A 565 -3.82 24.55 4.97
CA PRO A 565 -2.85 25.45 4.37
C PRO A 565 -1.44 24.83 4.39
N MET A 566 -0.60 25.26 3.45
CA MET A 566 0.82 24.97 3.50
C MET A 566 1.45 25.72 4.69
N GLU A 567 2.23 25.01 5.49
CA GLU A 567 3.02 25.56 6.58
C GLU A 567 4.50 25.22 6.36
N VAL A 568 5.40 26.13 6.75
CA VAL A 568 6.82 25.80 6.89
C VAL A 568 7.03 25.23 8.28
N LYS A 569 7.27 23.93 8.36
CA LYS A 569 7.36 23.18 9.62
C LYS A 569 8.79 22.78 9.88
N ALA A 570 9.21 22.81 11.14
CA ALA A 570 10.52 22.31 11.56
C ALA A 570 10.49 20.78 11.60
N VAL A 571 11.42 20.13 10.92
CA VAL A 571 11.62 18.68 10.98
C VAL A 571 12.28 18.36 12.32
N ARG A 572 11.70 17.44 13.08
CA ARG A 572 12.27 17.03 14.37
C ARG A 572 13.61 16.33 14.16
N PRO A 573 14.55 16.42 15.12
CA PRO A 573 15.78 15.63 15.09
C PRO A 573 15.49 14.13 14.90
N ALA A 574 16.31 13.45 14.10
CA ALA A 574 16.16 12.01 13.83
C ALA A 574 16.08 11.16 15.10
N LEU A 575 15.15 10.20 15.10
CA LEU A 575 14.93 9.32 16.24
C LEU A 575 16.11 8.35 16.45
N PRO A 576 16.60 8.17 17.69
CA PRO A 576 17.60 7.15 17.98
C PRO A 576 17.18 5.77 17.48
N GLY A 577 18.10 5.09 16.80
CA GLY A 577 17.85 3.78 16.17
C GLY A 577 17.38 3.87 14.72
N SER A 578 17.17 5.06 14.16
CA SER A 578 16.89 5.25 12.73
C SER A 578 18.15 5.37 11.87
N TYR A 579 18.03 5.16 10.56
CA TYR A 579 19.14 5.42 9.62
C TYR A 579 19.55 6.89 9.62
N GLU A 580 18.60 7.82 9.71
CA GLU A 580 18.88 9.27 9.75
C GLU A 580 19.70 9.63 11.00
N HIS A 581 19.44 9.00 12.14
CA HIS A 581 20.25 9.21 13.35
C HIS A 581 21.67 8.67 13.19
N LEU A 582 21.82 7.50 12.56
CA LEU A 582 23.13 6.91 12.25
C LEU A 582 23.94 7.79 11.28
N PHE A 583 23.29 8.31 10.24
CA PHE A 583 23.93 9.19 9.27
C PHE A 583 24.29 10.55 9.85
N HIS A 584 23.44 11.12 10.70
CA HIS A 584 23.79 12.30 11.50
C HIS A 584 25.02 12.03 12.39
N ALA A 585 25.05 10.88 13.07
CA ALA A 585 26.15 10.49 13.95
C ALA A 585 27.49 10.25 13.21
N SER A 586 27.47 10.10 11.88
CA SER A 586 28.70 10.02 11.07
C SER A 586 29.50 11.33 11.09
N GLY A 587 28.88 12.45 11.44
CA GLY A 587 29.48 13.78 11.42
C GLY A 587 29.72 14.34 10.00
N VAL A 588 29.18 13.69 8.97
CA VAL A 588 29.25 14.17 7.58
C VAL A 588 27.95 14.87 7.22
N GLU A 589 28.04 16.16 6.92
CA GLU A 589 26.87 17.02 6.67
C GLU A 589 26.10 16.62 5.39
N ARG A 590 26.79 16.26 4.31
CA ARG A 590 26.15 15.91 3.04
C ARG A 590 26.98 14.90 2.28
N PHE A 591 26.34 13.87 1.75
CA PHE A 591 27.03 12.84 0.99
C PHE A 591 26.12 12.04 0.05
N VAL A 592 26.74 11.39 -0.93
CA VAL A 592 26.17 10.25 -1.65
C VAL A 592 26.79 8.97 -1.07
N LEU A 593 25.97 7.96 -0.81
CA LEU A 593 26.37 6.70 -0.22
C LEU A 593 26.01 5.55 -1.18
N PRO A 594 27.00 4.86 -1.76
CA PRO A 594 26.74 3.65 -2.53
C PRO A 594 26.32 2.52 -1.59
N LEU A 595 25.14 1.95 -1.81
CA LEU A 595 24.59 0.87 -0.99
C LEU A 595 24.78 -0.51 -1.60
N ARG A 596 25.10 -0.59 -2.90
CA ARG A 596 25.51 -1.84 -3.53
C ARG A 596 26.92 -2.24 -3.07
N GLU A 597 27.13 -3.54 -2.85
CA GLU A 597 28.42 -4.08 -2.46
C GLU A 597 29.48 -3.79 -3.55
N GLN A 598 30.55 -3.12 -3.15
CA GLN A 598 31.70 -2.75 -3.96
C GLN A 598 32.99 -3.00 -3.15
N ALA A 599 34.14 -2.96 -3.81
CA ALA A 599 35.42 -3.08 -3.14
C ALA A 599 35.55 -1.99 -2.04
N GLY A 600 35.66 -2.42 -0.79
CA GLY A 600 35.78 -1.52 0.36
C GLY A 600 34.46 -1.10 1.04
N THR A 601 33.28 -1.44 0.49
CA THR A 601 31.99 -1.05 1.09
C THR A 601 31.32 -2.16 1.90
N LYS A 602 31.78 -3.42 1.75
CA LYS A 602 31.14 -4.61 2.34
C LYS A 602 30.78 -4.48 3.83
N ALA A 603 31.73 -4.09 4.68
CA ALA A 603 31.49 -4.01 6.12
C ALA A 603 30.39 -3.00 6.49
N MET A 604 30.33 -1.88 5.76
CA MET A 604 29.31 -0.85 5.94
C MET A 604 27.95 -1.35 5.43
N VAL A 605 27.92 -1.98 4.25
CA VAL A 605 26.68 -2.56 3.68
C VAL A 605 26.10 -3.65 4.58
N ASP A 606 26.94 -4.57 5.08
CA ASP A 606 26.52 -5.63 6.00
C ASP A 606 25.97 -5.04 7.32
N GLY A 607 26.57 -3.95 7.82
CA GLY A 607 26.10 -3.24 9.01
C GLY A 607 24.78 -2.49 8.80
N LEU A 608 24.60 -1.89 7.62
CA LEU A 608 23.34 -1.23 7.21
C LEU A 608 22.24 -2.23 6.83
N ALA A 609 22.56 -3.51 6.62
CA ALA A 609 21.57 -4.55 6.34
C ALA A 609 20.77 -4.97 7.59
N VAL A 610 21.07 -4.42 8.76
CA VAL A 610 20.29 -4.60 9.99
C VAL A 610 19.03 -3.72 9.92
N PRO A 611 17.81 -4.28 10.09
CA PRO A 611 16.58 -3.50 10.06
C PRO A 611 16.59 -2.33 11.06
N ARG A 612 16.21 -1.14 10.60
CA ARG A 612 16.10 0.10 11.39
C ARG A 612 14.94 0.94 10.91
N MET A 613 14.52 1.88 11.75
CA MET A 613 13.53 2.87 11.37
C MET A 613 14.08 3.77 10.24
N GLU A 614 13.24 4.11 9.28
CA GLU A 614 13.47 5.08 8.22
C GLU A 614 12.33 6.11 8.23
N ARG A 615 12.67 7.38 7.99
CA ARG A 615 11.73 8.50 7.99
C ARG A 615 11.06 8.68 6.63
N ALA A 616 9.75 8.90 6.65
CA ALA A 616 8.95 9.30 5.49
C ALA A 616 7.95 10.41 5.88
N ILE A 617 8.07 11.57 5.26
CA ILE A 617 7.16 12.71 5.50
C ILE A 617 6.43 13.05 4.21
N GLY A 618 5.15 12.74 4.16
CA GLY A 618 4.30 13.11 3.03
C GLY A 618 3.98 14.60 2.96
N VAL A 619 2.86 14.91 2.30
CA VAL A 619 2.30 16.26 2.23
C VAL A 619 1.73 16.71 3.58
N ILE A 620 1.42 15.74 4.44
CA ILE A 620 1.02 15.93 5.83
C ILE A 620 2.23 15.63 6.72
N TYR A 621 2.52 16.55 7.64
CA TYR A 621 3.54 16.33 8.66
C TYR A 621 3.00 16.68 10.05
N ARG A 622 2.99 15.70 10.95
CA ARG A 622 2.55 15.87 12.35
C ARG A 622 3.70 15.58 13.31
N PRO A 623 4.47 16.61 13.73
CA PRO A 623 5.62 16.44 14.63
C PRO A 623 5.27 15.69 15.92
N ASP A 624 4.07 15.89 16.47
CA ASP A 624 3.64 15.29 17.74
C ASP A 624 3.44 13.78 17.68
N THR A 625 3.17 13.23 16.48
CA THR A 625 2.94 11.80 16.24
C THR A 625 3.99 11.20 15.31
N GLU A 626 5.12 11.88 15.08
CA GLU A 626 6.09 11.54 14.04
C GLU A 626 6.56 10.08 14.07
N ARG A 627 6.82 9.53 15.27
CA ARG A 627 7.19 8.11 15.40
C ARG A 627 6.12 7.16 14.84
N GLN A 628 4.84 7.48 15.01
CA GLN A 628 3.74 6.63 14.58
C GLN A 628 3.36 6.85 13.12
N SER A 629 3.47 8.08 12.62
CA SER A 629 2.95 8.46 11.30
C SER A 629 4.01 8.67 10.24
N HIS A 630 5.30 8.77 10.59
CA HIS A 630 6.36 9.18 9.67
C HIS A 630 7.62 8.32 9.77
N TYR A 631 7.52 7.15 10.41
CA TYR A 631 8.61 6.18 10.51
C TYR A 631 8.09 4.76 10.25
N PHE A 632 8.90 3.96 9.57
CA PHE A 632 8.67 2.54 9.33
C PHE A 632 10.00 1.78 9.37
N ASP A 633 9.98 0.50 9.68
CA ASP A 633 11.18 -0.35 9.63
C ASP A 633 11.56 -0.70 8.18
N ALA A 634 12.85 -0.60 7.88
CA ALA A 634 13.42 -0.87 6.56
C ALA A 634 14.83 -1.49 6.63
N VAL A 635 15.22 -2.14 5.53
CA VAL A 635 16.59 -2.63 5.29
C VAL A 635 17.20 -1.83 4.13
N LEU A 636 17.91 -0.75 4.47
CA LEU A 636 18.28 0.31 3.53
C LEU A 636 19.04 -0.19 2.28
N PRO A 637 20.07 -1.06 2.39
CA PRO A 637 20.81 -1.53 1.20
C PRO A 637 20.03 -2.50 0.30
N ARG A 638 18.87 -2.99 0.75
CA ARG A 638 17.96 -3.78 -0.08
C ARG A 638 16.87 -2.91 -0.72
N GLN A 639 16.54 -1.82 -0.07
CA GLN A 639 15.55 -0.85 -0.54
C GLN A 639 16.10 0.05 -1.65
N PHE A 640 17.34 0.54 -1.51
CA PHE A 640 17.96 1.46 -2.46
C PHE A 640 19.34 0.97 -2.93
N ASP A 641 19.74 1.44 -4.11
CA ASP A 641 21.07 1.23 -4.68
C ASP A 641 22.06 2.31 -4.25
N GLU A 642 21.56 3.53 -4.11
CA GLU A 642 22.30 4.73 -3.72
C GLU A 642 21.45 5.51 -2.72
N TYR A 643 22.10 6.21 -1.79
CA TYR A 643 21.41 7.07 -0.83
C TYR A 643 22.06 8.44 -0.74
N ILE A 644 21.24 9.48 -0.82
CA ILE A 644 21.70 10.87 -0.74
C ILE A 644 21.29 11.45 0.60
N TRP A 645 22.29 11.87 1.37
CA TRP A 645 22.12 12.43 2.69
C TRP A 645 22.36 13.94 2.69
N LEU A 646 21.44 14.67 3.30
CA LEU A 646 21.52 16.10 3.58
C LEU A 646 21.13 16.30 5.04
N ASN A 647 22.10 16.56 5.92
CA ASN A 647 21.86 16.60 7.36
C ASN A 647 20.81 17.65 7.77
N GLU A 648 20.88 18.85 7.19
CA GLU A 648 19.92 19.94 7.38
C GLU A 648 19.36 20.37 6.02
N THR A 649 18.03 20.52 5.96
CA THR A 649 17.29 20.82 4.72
C THR A 649 16.34 22.01 4.87
N ARG A 650 15.88 22.59 3.76
CA ARG A 650 14.97 23.75 3.73
C ARG A 650 13.67 23.44 3.00
N ALA A 651 12.59 24.08 3.43
CA ALA A 651 11.30 24.03 2.77
C ALA A 651 11.36 24.63 1.35
N VAL A 652 10.56 24.09 0.43
CA VAL A 652 10.33 24.68 -0.91
C VAL A 652 9.63 26.03 -0.82
N THR A 653 9.82 26.86 -1.85
CA THR A 653 9.04 28.10 -2.04
C THR A 653 7.91 27.85 -3.05
N PRO A 654 6.62 27.89 -2.64
CA PRO A 654 5.51 27.69 -3.58
C PRO A 654 5.35 28.87 -4.55
N LEU A 655 4.90 28.60 -5.78
CA LEU A 655 4.53 29.66 -6.71
C LEU A 655 3.18 30.27 -6.33
N PRO A 656 2.93 31.57 -6.61
CA PRO A 656 1.62 32.19 -6.40
C PRO A 656 0.51 31.42 -7.12
N THR A 657 -0.59 31.17 -6.40
CA THR A 657 -1.76 30.45 -6.92
C THR A 657 -3.01 31.28 -6.70
N LYS A 658 -3.80 31.52 -7.76
CA LYS A 658 -5.21 31.85 -7.60
C LYS A 658 -5.92 30.53 -7.35
N VAL A 659 -6.31 30.25 -6.11
CA VAL A 659 -7.11 29.06 -5.78
C VAL A 659 -8.35 29.08 -6.67
N ARG A 660 -8.52 28.05 -7.51
CA ARG A 660 -9.74 27.89 -8.30
C ARG A 660 -10.77 27.22 -7.41
N GLU A 661 -11.79 27.96 -6.99
CA GLU A 661 -12.93 27.41 -6.25
C GLU A 661 -13.62 26.30 -7.05
N GLY A 662 -13.89 25.15 -6.42
CA GLY A 662 -14.77 24.10 -6.98
C GLY A 662 -14.10 22.89 -7.65
N LEU A 663 -12.78 22.72 -7.55
CA LEU A 663 -12.13 21.46 -7.93
C LEU A 663 -12.11 20.52 -6.73
N ALA A 664 -12.64 19.31 -6.88
CA ALA A 664 -12.65 18.33 -5.80
C ALA A 664 -11.24 17.84 -5.43
N ASP A 665 -11.04 17.79 -4.13
CA ASP A 665 -9.83 17.33 -3.49
C ASP A 665 -9.76 15.81 -3.49
N THR A 666 -8.54 15.30 -3.67
CA THR A 666 -8.29 13.87 -3.69
C THR A 666 -7.48 13.52 -2.46
N TYR A 667 -7.97 12.56 -1.66
CA TYR A 667 -7.26 12.08 -0.47
C TYR A 667 -6.47 10.80 -0.83
N PRO A 668 -5.13 10.84 -0.92
CA PRO A 668 -4.32 9.66 -0.70
C PRO A 668 -4.57 9.14 0.73
N PHE A 669 -5.12 7.94 0.87
CA PHE A 669 -5.02 7.22 2.14
C PHE A 669 -3.72 6.42 2.11
N GLY A 670 -2.87 6.57 3.14
CA GLY A 670 -1.74 5.66 3.38
C GLY A 670 -0.33 6.27 3.48
N VAL A 671 -0.15 7.56 3.72
CA VAL A 671 1.18 8.14 4.05
C VAL A 671 1.33 8.41 5.54
#